data_AF-A0A6J3RWB0-F1
#
_entry.id   AF-A0A6J3RWB0-F1
#
_cell.length_a   1.000
_cell.length_b   1.000
_cell.length_c   1.000
_cell.angle_alpha   90.00
_cell.angle_beta   90.00
_cell.angle_gamma   90.00
#
_symmetry.space_group_name_H-M   'P 1'
#
loop_
_entity.id
_entity.type
_entity.pdbx_description
1 polymer ?
#
loop_
_entity_poly.entity_id
_entity_poly.type
_entity_poly.pdbx_seq_one_letter_code
_entity_poly.pdbx_strand_id
1 'polypeptide(L)'
;MIVTKDERPKSRNHDFYLFHALMMLSMTMLFLPVTGTSKQNIPRLKLTYKDLLLSNSCIPFLGSSEGLDFQTTLLDEERGRLLLGAKDHIFLLSLVDINKNFKKIYWPAAKERVELCKLAGKDANTECANFIRVLQPYNKTHVYVCGTGAFHPVCGYIDLGIYKEEVMFKLDTHHLESGRLKCPFDPQQPFASVMTDEYLYSGTASDFLGKDTAFTRSLGPTHDHHYIRTDISEHHWLNGAKFIGTFPIPDTYNPDDDKIYFFFRESSQEGSTSDKTILSRVGRVCKNDVGGQRSLINKWTTFLKARLICSIPGSDGADTYFDELQDIYLLPTRDERNPVVYGVFTTTSSIFKGSAVCVYSMADIRAVFNGPYAHKESADHRWVQYDGRIPYPRPGTCPSKTYDPLIKSTRDFPDDVISFIKRHPVMYKSVYPVVGGPTFKRINVDYRLTQIVVDHVVAEDGQYDVMFLGTDVGTVLKVVSISKEKWKMEEVVLEELHIFKHSSVILNMELSLKQQQLYIGSRDGLAQLSLHRCDTYGKACADCCLARDPYCAWDGNACSRYAPTSKRRARRQDVKYGDPITQCWDIEDSISHEAADEKVIFGIEFNSTFLECIPKSQQASIKWYIQRSGDEYREELYIVQDMQYCFLN
;
A
#
# COMPACT_ATOMS: atom_id res chain seq x y z
N MET A 1 0.21 45.17 45.91
CA MET A 1 0.87 46.49 46.01
C MET A 1 0.14 47.41 45.03
N ILE A 2 -0.59 48.42 45.51
CA ILE A 2 -1.31 49.39 44.67
C ILE A 2 -0.38 50.59 44.45
N VAL A 3 -0.19 51.01 43.20
CA VAL A 3 0.19 52.38 42.86
C VAL A 3 -0.55 52.78 41.59
N THR A 4 -1.45 53.76 41.73
CA THR A 4 -2.02 54.56 40.64
C THR A 4 -1.16 55.80 40.43
N LYS A 5 -0.97 56.23 39.17
CA LYS A 5 -0.81 57.65 38.86
C LYS A 5 -1.38 57.98 37.48
N ASP A 6 -2.29 58.93 37.51
CA ASP A 6 -3.02 59.56 36.42
C ASP A 6 -2.18 60.70 35.83
N GLU A 7 -2.29 60.96 34.52
CA GLU A 7 -2.23 62.30 33.92
C GLU A 7 -2.51 62.22 32.40
N ARG A 8 -3.63 62.82 31.99
CA ARG A 8 -3.98 63.18 30.61
C ARG A 8 -3.69 64.69 30.42
N PRO A 9 -3.40 65.21 29.19
CA PRO A 9 -4.54 65.70 28.39
C PRO A 9 -4.40 65.72 26.84
N LYS A 10 -5.58 65.52 26.21
CA LYS A 10 -6.18 66.21 25.02
C LYS A 10 -5.40 66.31 23.69
N SER A 11 -5.93 65.64 22.64
CA SER A 11 -6.69 66.25 21.51
C SER A 11 -7.19 65.11 20.58
N ARG A 12 -8.49 64.81 20.49
CA ARG A 12 -9.55 65.31 19.56
C ARG A 12 -9.51 64.73 18.14
N ASN A 13 -10.50 63.86 17.89
CA ASN A 13 -11.24 63.64 16.63
C ASN A 13 -10.60 62.88 15.45
N HIS A 14 -9.99 61.72 15.70
CA HIS A 14 -9.85 60.70 14.63
C HIS A 14 -10.19 59.25 15.04
N ASP A 15 -10.42 58.96 16.31
CA ASP A 15 -10.52 57.58 16.80
C ASP A 15 -11.92 56.94 16.76
N PHE A 16 -12.98 57.71 16.51
CA PHE A 16 -14.35 57.16 16.58
C PHE A 16 -14.68 56.22 15.40
N TYR A 17 -14.09 56.43 14.23
CA TYR A 17 -14.28 55.55 13.07
C TYR A 17 -13.36 54.32 13.12
N LEU A 18 -12.19 54.44 13.76
CA LEU A 18 -11.25 53.32 13.91
C LEU A 18 -11.75 52.31 14.96
N PHE A 19 -12.37 52.78 16.05
CA PHE A 19 -12.86 51.91 17.12
C PHE A 19 -14.09 51.08 16.69
N HIS A 20 -14.98 51.62 15.85
CA HIS A 20 -16.08 50.84 15.27
C HIS A 20 -15.62 49.87 14.17
N ALA A 21 -14.62 50.23 13.37
CA ALA A 21 -14.03 49.31 12.41
C ALA A 21 -13.32 48.13 13.11
N LEU A 22 -12.61 48.38 14.21
CA LEU A 22 -11.94 47.34 15.01
C LEU A 22 -12.91 46.46 15.78
N MET A 23 -14.04 46.99 16.29
CA MET A 23 -15.08 46.16 16.91
C MET A 23 -15.85 45.30 15.89
N MET A 24 -16.09 45.81 14.68
CA MET A 24 -16.71 45.01 13.62
C MET A 24 -15.75 43.93 13.10
N LEU A 25 -14.43 44.21 13.02
CA LEU A 25 -13.42 43.19 12.70
C LEU A 25 -13.27 42.13 13.79
N SER A 26 -13.36 42.51 15.08
CA SER A 26 -13.27 41.54 16.18
C SER A 26 -14.53 40.68 16.31
N MET A 27 -15.70 41.21 15.95
CA MET A 27 -16.96 40.45 15.95
C MET A 27 -17.08 39.54 14.72
N THR A 28 -16.46 39.87 13.58
CA THR A 28 -16.34 38.94 12.44
C THR A 28 -15.29 37.84 12.63
N MET A 29 -14.30 38.05 13.51
CA MET A 29 -13.32 37.00 13.88
C MET A 29 -13.87 35.97 14.88
N LEU A 30 -15.03 36.22 15.49
CA LEU A 30 -15.72 35.29 16.40
C LEU A 30 -16.70 34.35 15.69
N PHE A 31 -16.89 34.49 14.37
CA PHE A 31 -17.74 33.64 13.54
C PHE A 31 -17.02 33.09 12.30
N LEU A 32 -15.72 32.82 12.40
CA LEU A 32 -15.14 31.81 11.53
C LEU A 32 -15.76 30.46 11.93
N PRO A 33 -16.39 29.71 11.02
CA PRO A 33 -16.71 28.34 11.32
C PRO A 33 -15.39 27.68 11.67
N VAL A 34 -15.28 27.13 12.88
CA VAL A 34 -14.27 26.13 13.18
C VAL A 34 -14.55 25.02 12.18
N THR A 35 -13.90 25.07 11.02
CA THR A 35 -13.87 23.95 10.08
C THR A 35 -13.34 22.82 10.92
N GLY A 36 -14.17 21.80 11.13
CA GLY A 36 -13.82 20.66 11.94
C GLY A 36 -12.49 20.15 11.43
N THR A 37 -11.42 20.37 12.20
CA THR A 37 -10.14 19.76 11.95
C THR A 37 -10.44 18.28 11.98
N SER A 38 -10.36 17.63 10.82
CA SER A 38 -10.47 16.18 10.75
C SER A 38 -9.46 15.65 11.75
N LYS A 39 -9.93 15.15 12.91
CA LYS A 39 -9.07 14.58 13.94
C LYS A 39 -8.24 13.51 13.25
N GLN A 40 -6.98 13.80 12.98
CA GLN A 40 -6.07 12.81 12.43
C GLN A 40 -5.92 11.72 13.49
N ASN A 41 -6.11 10.46 13.10
CA ASN A 41 -5.92 9.34 14.02
C ASN A 41 -4.43 9.26 14.38
N ILE A 42 -4.06 9.70 15.57
CA ILE A 42 -2.70 9.58 16.09
C ILE A 42 -2.44 8.08 16.32
N PRO A 43 -1.29 7.51 15.89
CA PRO A 43 -0.98 6.11 16.15
C PRO A 43 -0.99 5.83 17.66
N ARG A 44 -1.57 4.72 18.11
CA ARG A 44 -1.58 4.36 19.53
C ARG A 44 -0.16 4.19 20.06
N LEU A 45 0.67 3.40 19.38
CA LEU A 45 2.09 3.23 19.67
C LEU A 45 2.95 3.80 18.55
N LYS A 46 4.05 4.46 18.90
CA LYS A 46 5.09 4.87 17.96
C LYS A 46 6.41 4.27 18.41
N LEU A 47 6.97 3.37 17.61
CA LEU A 47 8.23 2.69 17.94
C LEU A 47 9.34 3.16 17.01
N THR A 48 10.47 3.49 17.63
CA THR A 48 11.69 3.83 16.91
C THR A 48 12.40 2.57 16.44
N TYR A 49 13.34 2.74 15.50
CA TYR A 49 14.22 1.67 15.06
C TYR A 49 14.92 0.95 16.22
N LYS A 50 15.35 1.70 17.25
CA LYS A 50 16.01 1.13 18.42
C LYS A 50 15.07 0.25 19.25
N ASP A 51 13.83 0.69 19.43
CA ASP A 51 12.81 -0.05 20.20
C ASP A 51 12.49 -1.39 19.52
N LEU A 52 12.42 -1.40 18.20
CA LEU A 52 12.17 -2.60 17.41
C LEU A 52 13.30 -3.63 17.48
N LEU A 53 14.55 -3.16 17.51
CA LEU A 53 15.71 -4.04 17.71
C LEU A 53 15.78 -4.58 19.14
N LEU A 54 15.56 -3.73 20.15
CA LEU A 54 15.62 -4.14 21.56
C LEU A 54 14.54 -5.16 21.91
N SER A 55 13.38 -5.05 21.27
CA SER A 55 12.27 -6.00 21.43
C SER A 55 12.37 -7.24 20.52
N ASN A 56 13.45 -7.38 19.72
CA ASN A 56 13.60 -8.42 18.70
C ASN A 56 12.38 -8.54 17.74
N SER A 57 11.61 -7.46 17.59
CA SER A 57 10.44 -7.43 16.72
C SER A 57 10.81 -7.19 15.26
N CYS A 58 11.99 -6.60 15.02
CA CYS A 58 12.53 -6.35 13.70
C CYS A 58 13.95 -6.91 13.59
N ILE A 59 14.22 -7.66 12.54
CA ILE A 59 15.54 -8.23 12.22
C ILE A 59 16.00 -7.60 10.89
N PRO A 60 17.01 -6.71 10.90
CA PRO A 60 17.56 -6.18 9.67
C PRO A 60 18.42 -7.24 8.96
N PHE A 61 18.41 -7.22 7.64
CA PHE A 61 19.26 -8.09 6.83
C PHE A 61 20.72 -7.59 6.87
N LEU A 62 21.65 -8.45 7.29
CA LEU A 62 23.07 -8.13 7.42
C LEU A 62 23.79 -7.97 6.06
N GLY A 63 23.20 -8.49 4.98
CA GLY A 63 23.68 -8.23 3.62
C GLY A 63 23.22 -6.89 3.03
N SER A 64 22.56 -6.04 3.82
CA SER A 64 22.15 -4.71 3.42
C SER A 64 23.36 -3.79 3.24
N SER A 65 23.39 -3.05 2.13
CA SER A 65 24.30 -1.94 1.92
C SER A 65 23.60 -0.85 1.12
N GLU A 66 24.02 0.41 1.33
CA GLU A 66 23.43 1.57 0.68
C GLU A 66 23.43 1.41 -0.86
N GLY A 67 22.29 1.75 -1.48
CA GLY A 67 22.14 1.73 -2.93
C GLY A 67 22.06 0.34 -3.57
N LEU A 68 21.69 -0.71 -2.81
CA LEU A 68 21.38 -2.02 -3.37
C LEU A 68 19.94 -2.16 -3.89
N ASP A 69 19.01 -1.25 -3.55
CA ASP A 69 17.64 -1.23 -4.07
C ASP A 69 16.90 -2.59 -3.97
N PHE A 70 16.45 -2.91 -2.76
CA PHE A 70 15.71 -4.14 -2.45
C PHE A 70 14.23 -4.02 -2.83
N GLN A 71 13.94 -4.06 -4.13
CA GLN A 71 12.59 -3.80 -4.66
C GLN A 71 11.83 -5.03 -5.13
N THR A 72 12.50 -6.17 -5.39
CA THR A 72 11.84 -7.33 -6.00
C THR A 72 11.91 -8.53 -5.07
N THR A 73 10.77 -9.05 -4.61
CA THR A 73 10.69 -10.28 -3.82
C THR A 73 9.92 -11.37 -4.55
N LEU A 74 10.24 -12.62 -4.21
CA LEU A 74 9.42 -13.77 -4.53
C LEU A 74 9.35 -14.65 -3.29
N LEU A 75 8.17 -14.70 -2.66
CA LEU A 75 7.89 -15.51 -1.48
C LEU A 75 7.57 -16.95 -1.89
N ASP A 76 8.34 -17.91 -1.37
CA ASP A 76 8.06 -19.35 -1.50
C ASP A 76 7.82 -19.94 -0.10
N GLU A 77 6.57 -19.87 0.34
CA GLU A 77 6.15 -20.42 1.63
C GLU A 77 6.23 -21.96 1.70
N GLU A 78 6.16 -22.67 0.57
CA GLU A 78 6.20 -24.13 0.54
C GLU A 78 7.60 -24.68 0.82
N ARG A 79 8.62 -23.96 0.35
CA ARG A 79 10.03 -24.28 0.57
C ARG A 79 10.64 -23.50 1.74
N GLY A 80 9.91 -22.54 2.31
CA GLY A 80 10.39 -21.74 3.43
C GLY A 80 11.46 -20.73 3.01
N ARG A 81 11.37 -20.18 1.79
CA ARG A 81 12.42 -19.32 1.20
C ARG A 81 11.86 -18.00 0.69
N LEU A 82 12.70 -16.98 0.72
CA LEU A 82 12.47 -15.68 0.09
C LEU A 82 13.57 -15.43 -0.94
N LEU A 83 13.21 -15.28 -2.21
CA LEU A 83 14.13 -14.74 -3.19
C LEU A 83 14.03 -13.22 -3.18
N LEU A 84 15.18 -12.56 -3.25
CA LEU A 84 15.28 -11.10 -3.21
C LEU A 84 16.19 -10.61 -4.34
N GLY A 85 15.62 -9.81 -5.23
CA GLY A 85 16.33 -9.11 -6.29
C GLY A 85 16.81 -7.74 -5.81
N ALA A 86 18.07 -7.44 -6.09
CA ALA A 86 18.74 -6.20 -5.76
C ALA A 86 19.62 -5.74 -6.93
N LYS A 87 20.34 -4.65 -6.77
CA LYS A 87 21.39 -4.18 -7.70
C LYS A 87 22.51 -5.21 -7.81
N ASP A 88 22.70 -5.72 -9.01
CA ASP A 88 23.69 -6.71 -9.43
C ASP A 88 23.61 -8.06 -8.70
N HIS A 89 22.61 -8.28 -7.85
CA HIS A 89 22.55 -9.42 -6.95
C HIS A 89 21.16 -10.01 -6.83
N ILE A 90 21.12 -11.34 -6.64
CA ILE A 90 19.92 -12.08 -6.26
C ILE A 90 20.27 -12.89 -5.02
N PHE A 91 19.48 -12.73 -3.96
CA PHE A 91 19.65 -13.45 -2.70
C PHE A 91 18.59 -14.53 -2.54
N LEU A 92 18.98 -15.61 -1.88
CA LEU A 92 18.08 -16.64 -1.40
C LEU A 92 18.16 -16.69 0.12
N LEU A 93 17.08 -16.29 0.77
CA LEU A 93 16.97 -16.13 2.22
C LEU A 93 16.05 -17.21 2.81
N SER A 94 16.25 -17.54 4.08
CA SER A 94 15.31 -18.34 4.86
C SER A 94 14.19 -17.47 5.40
N LEU A 95 12.94 -17.94 5.37
CA LEU A 95 11.82 -17.19 5.94
C LEU A 95 11.85 -17.12 7.47
N VAL A 96 12.49 -18.07 8.14
CA VAL A 96 12.57 -18.09 9.60
C VAL A 96 13.54 -17.02 10.11
N ASP A 97 14.72 -16.95 9.48
CA ASP A 97 15.77 -15.99 9.82
C ASP A 97 16.51 -15.61 8.52
N ILE A 98 16.28 -14.40 8.07
CA ILE A 98 16.85 -13.87 6.82
C ILE A 98 18.39 -13.80 6.82
N ASN A 99 19.03 -13.86 8.00
CA ASN A 99 20.48 -13.80 8.13
C ASN A 99 21.15 -15.18 8.21
N LYS A 100 20.37 -16.26 8.34
CA LYS A 100 20.90 -17.61 8.47
C LYS A 100 21.21 -18.23 7.11
N ASN A 101 22.50 -18.43 6.83
CA ASN A 101 23.02 -19.18 5.67
C ASN A 101 22.44 -18.72 4.32
N PHE A 102 22.24 -17.41 4.13
CA PHE A 102 21.76 -16.90 2.85
C PHE A 102 22.74 -17.18 1.71
N LYS A 103 22.21 -17.47 0.52
CA LYS A 103 23.01 -17.61 -0.71
C LYS A 103 22.86 -16.36 -1.57
N LYS A 104 23.87 -16.05 -2.39
CA LYS A 104 23.84 -14.93 -3.33
C LYS A 104 24.35 -15.33 -4.71
N ILE A 105 23.70 -14.83 -5.75
CA ILE A 105 24.18 -14.81 -7.13
C ILE A 105 24.60 -13.38 -7.45
N TYR A 106 25.81 -13.21 -7.98
CA TYR A 106 26.27 -11.94 -8.53
C TYR A 106 26.05 -11.94 -10.04
N TRP A 107 25.17 -11.04 -10.51
CA TRP A 107 24.78 -10.91 -11.91
C TRP A 107 24.78 -9.44 -12.33
N PRO A 108 25.96 -8.82 -12.50
CA PRO A 108 26.08 -7.45 -12.94
C PRO A 108 25.84 -7.29 -14.45
N ALA A 109 25.62 -6.05 -14.89
CA ALA A 109 25.62 -5.71 -16.31
C ALA A 109 27.04 -5.88 -16.92
N ALA A 110 27.11 -6.22 -18.20
CA ALA A 110 28.39 -6.30 -18.91
C ALA A 110 29.11 -4.94 -18.89
N LYS A 111 30.44 -4.93 -18.71
CA LYS A 111 31.23 -3.69 -18.60
C LYS A 111 31.00 -2.73 -19.76
N GLU A 112 30.94 -3.25 -20.98
CA GLU A 112 30.66 -2.47 -22.19
C GLU A 112 29.29 -1.76 -22.12
N ARG A 113 28.27 -2.43 -21.56
CA ARG A 113 26.93 -1.86 -21.38
C ARG A 113 26.93 -0.77 -20.32
N VAL A 114 27.66 -0.96 -19.23
CA VAL A 114 27.83 0.06 -18.18
C VAL A 114 28.48 1.32 -18.76
N GLU A 115 29.53 1.19 -19.57
CA GLU A 115 30.19 2.33 -20.21
C GLU A 115 29.26 3.03 -21.22
N LEU A 116 28.51 2.28 -22.04
CA LEU A 116 27.51 2.86 -22.94
C LEU A 116 26.39 3.61 -22.19
N CYS A 117 25.94 3.07 -21.05
CA CYS A 117 24.95 3.72 -20.19
C CYS A 117 25.46 5.07 -19.67
N LYS A 118 26.71 5.12 -19.18
CA LYS A 118 27.35 6.37 -18.74
C LYS A 118 27.48 7.38 -19.88
N LEU A 119 27.91 6.93 -21.06
CA LEU A 119 28.01 7.77 -22.26
C LEU A 119 26.66 8.32 -22.73
N ALA A 120 25.56 7.62 -22.42
CA ALA A 120 24.20 8.08 -22.66
C ALA A 120 23.71 9.13 -21.63
N GLY A 121 24.56 9.54 -20.69
CA GLY A 121 24.28 10.58 -19.70
C GLY A 121 23.54 10.10 -18.45
N LYS A 122 23.49 8.78 -18.22
CA LYS A 122 22.85 8.16 -17.05
C LYS A 122 23.80 8.11 -15.85
N ASP A 123 23.23 8.09 -14.64
CA ASP A 123 24.00 8.10 -13.41
C ASP A 123 24.76 6.78 -13.19
N ALA A 124 26.07 6.89 -12.97
CA ALA A 124 26.95 5.72 -12.87
C ALA A 124 26.65 4.82 -11.66
N ASN A 125 26.08 5.39 -10.58
CA ASN A 125 25.91 4.69 -9.30
C ASN A 125 24.48 4.19 -9.09
N THR A 126 23.49 4.92 -9.59
CA THR A 126 22.06 4.69 -9.33
C THR A 126 21.29 4.18 -10.55
N GLU A 127 21.87 4.26 -11.74
CA GLU A 127 21.19 3.90 -13.00
C GLU A 127 21.97 2.85 -13.81
N CYS A 128 23.30 2.99 -13.92
CA CYS A 128 24.14 2.14 -14.77
C CYS A 128 24.62 0.82 -14.12
N ALA A 129 23.68 0.02 -13.64
CA ALA A 129 23.91 -1.32 -13.10
C ALA A 129 22.78 -2.28 -13.52
N ASN A 130 22.87 -3.55 -13.13
CA ASN A 130 21.79 -4.50 -13.37
C ASN A 130 20.86 -4.57 -12.15
N PHE A 131 19.75 -3.83 -12.18
CA PHE A 131 18.75 -3.89 -11.11
C PHE A 131 17.76 -5.02 -11.42
N ILE A 132 17.64 -5.99 -10.52
CA ILE A 132 16.70 -7.10 -10.70
C ILE A 132 15.28 -6.61 -10.49
N ARG A 133 14.44 -6.79 -11.51
CA ARG A 133 13.04 -6.32 -11.53
C ARG A 133 12.06 -7.48 -11.62
N VAL A 134 12.38 -8.56 -12.32
CA VAL A 134 11.46 -9.69 -12.48
C VAL A 134 12.01 -10.86 -11.69
N LEU A 135 11.21 -11.40 -10.79
CA LEU A 135 11.39 -12.70 -10.16
C LEU A 135 10.04 -13.42 -10.17
N GLN A 136 9.90 -14.43 -11.03
CA GLN A 136 8.63 -15.13 -11.21
C GLN A 136 8.82 -16.65 -11.19
N PRO A 137 7.92 -17.41 -10.55
CA PRO A 137 7.99 -18.86 -10.60
C PRO A 137 7.75 -19.32 -12.04
N TYR A 138 8.72 -20.00 -12.65
CA TYR A 138 8.58 -20.51 -14.02
C TYR A 138 8.04 -21.93 -14.02
N ASN A 139 8.68 -22.81 -13.25
CA ASN A 139 8.23 -24.17 -13.02
C ASN A 139 8.68 -24.63 -11.62
N LYS A 140 8.53 -25.93 -11.31
CA LYS A 140 8.90 -26.47 -10.00
C LYS A 140 10.38 -26.36 -9.65
N THR A 141 11.27 -26.17 -10.63
CA THR A 141 12.72 -26.14 -10.41
C THR A 141 13.35 -24.79 -10.73
N HIS A 142 12.72 -23.98 -11.58
CA HIS A 142 13.29 -22.75 -12.10
C HIS A 142 12.45 -21.52 -11.75
N VAL A 143 13.16 -20.42 -11.50
CA VAL A 143 12.60 -19.07 -11.41
C VAL A 143 13.04 -18.29 -12.64
N TYR A 144 12.10 -17.62 -13.30
CA TYR A 144 12.39 -16.66 -14.36
C TYR A 144 12.85 -15.35 -13.75
N VAL A 145 13.99 -14.83 -14.20
CA VAL A 145 14.59 -13.61 -13.65
C VAL A 145 14.93 -12.63 -14.76
N CYS A 146 14.70 -11.34 -14.52
CA CYS A 146 15.17 -10.27 -15.40
C CYS A 146 15.71 -9.08 -14.61
N GLY A 147 16.69 -8.39 -15.19
CA GLY A 147 17.17 -7.12 -14.68
C GLY A 147 17.36 -6.07 -15.77
N THR A 148 17.57 -4.82 -15.35
CA THR A 148 17.67 -3.65 -16.24
C THR A 148 18.91 -3.67 -17.13
N GLY A 149 19.95 -4.42 -16.74
CA GLY A 149 21.19 -4.60 -17.51
C GLY A 149 21.90 -3.31 -17.91
N ALA A 150 21.89 -2.28 -17.06
CA ALA A 150 22.36 -0.93 -17.35
C ALA A 150 21.69 -0.34 -18.61
N PHE A 151 20.36 -0.20 -18.57
CA PHE A 151 19.52 0.23 -19.69
C PHE A 151 19.64 -0.70 -20.93
N HIS A 152 19.90 -1.98 -20.70
CA HIS A 152 19.83 -3.03 -21.71
C HIS A 152 19.26 -4.30 -21.08
N PRO A 153 17.92 -4.38 -20.91
CA PRO A 153 17.29 -5.42 -20.11
C PRO A 153 17.63 -6.84 -20.60
N VAL A 154 17.93 -7.73 -19.65
CA VAL A 154 18.29 -9.13 -19.90
C VAL A 154 17.50 -10.04 -18.96
N CYS A 155 17.09 -11.20 -19.45
CA CYS A 155 16.41 -12.23 -18.68
C CYS A 155 17.15 -13.57 -18.72
N GLY A 156 16.86 -14.46 -17.77
CA GLY A 156 17.39 -15.81 -17.69
C GLY A 156 16.61 -16.66 -16.68
N TYR A 157 17.16 -17.82 -16.35
CA TYR A 157 16.55 -18.79 -15.43
C TYR A 157 17.48 -19.12 -14.27
N ILE A 158 16.94 -19.17 -13.05
CA ILE A 158 17.65 -19.62 -11.86
C ILE A 158 17.18 -21.03 -11.51
N ASP A 159 18.09 -21.99 -11.50
CA ASP A 159 17.81 -23.35 -11.02
C ASP A 159 17.88 -23.39 -9.49
N LEU A 160 16.76 -23.80 -8.87
CA LEU A 160 16.60 -24.00 -7.43
C LEU A 160 16.70 -25.47 -7.02
N GLY A 161 16.82 -26.39 -7.97
CA GLY A 161 16.78 -27.83 -7.73
C GLY A 161 15.39 -28.37 -7.38
N ILE A 162 15.30 -29.70 -7.33
CA ILE A 162 14.07 -30.44 -7.01
C ILE A 162 13.91 -30.64 -5.50
N TYR A 163 15.02 -30.86 -4.78
CA TYR A 163 15.01 -31.25 -3.37
C TYR A 163 15.02 -30.04 -2.42
N LYS A 164 14.29 -30.14 -1.31
CA LYS A 164 14.21 -29.07 -0.30
C LYS A 164 15.53 -28.87 0.48
N GLU A 165 16.40 -29.88 0.52
CA GLU A 165 17.59 -29.93 1.38
C GLU A 165 18.86 -29.43 0.68
N GLU A 166 19.04 -29.70 -0.62
CA GLU A 166 20.18 -29.22 -1.41
C GLU A 166 19.75 -28.28 -2.54
N VAL A 167 19.85 -26.98 -2.30
CA VAL A 167 19.47 -25.95 -3.28
C VAL A 167 20.60 -25.67 -4.25
N MET A 168 20.38 -25.94 -5.53
CA MET A 168 21.36 -25.70 -6.60
C MET A 168 21.61 -24.22 -6.92
N PHE A 169 20.73 -23.29 -6.48
CA PHE A 169 20.79 -21.82 -6.63
C PHE A 169 21.82 -21.28 -7.61
N LYS A 170 21.58 -21.52 -8.91
CA LYS A 170 22.51 -21.21 -10.00
C LYS A 170 21.77 -20.54 -11.16
N LEU A 171 22.32 -19.43 -11.64
CA LEU A 171 21.83 -18.75 -12.85
C LEU A 171 22.37 -19.47 -14.10
N ASP A 172 21.48 -19.75 -15.06
CA ASP A 172 21.89 -20.21 -16.40
C ASP A 172 22.35 -19.01 -17.24
N THR A 173 23.67 -18.83 -17.34
CA THR A 173 24.29 -17.75 -18.12
C THR A 173 24.43 -18.08 -19.61
N HIS A 174 24.18 -19.32 -20.02
CA HIS A 174 24.34 -19.74 -21.42
C HIS A 174 23.08 -19.45 -22.26
N HIS A 175 21.92 -19.38 -21.62
CA HIS A 175 20.63 -19.14 -22.28
C HIS A 175 19.99 -17.82 -21.83
N LEU A 176 20.76 -16.73 -21.85
CA LEU A 176 20.24 -15.40 -21.57
C LEU A 176 19.39 -14.87 -22.73
N GLU A 177 18.25 -14.28 -22.40
CA GLU A 177 17.28 -13.74 -23.35
C GLU A 177 17.24 -12.21 -23.29
N SER A 178 16.73 -11.57 -24.35
CA SER A 178 16.40 -10.15 -24.28
C SER A 178 15.26 -9.92 -23.29
N GLY A 179 15.47 -8.96 -22.38
CA GLY A 179 14.46 -8.51 -21.42
C GLY A 179 13.59 -7.36 -21.92
N ARG A 180 13.76 -6.91 -23.16
CA ARG A 180 12.95 -5.82 -23.73
C ARG A 180 11.48 -6.18 -23.67
N LEU A 181 10.65 -5.26 -23.16
CA LEU A 181 9.21 -5.44 -22.91
C LEU A 181 8.85 -6.46 -21.83
N LYS A 182 9.82 -7.15 -21.22
CA LYS A 182 9.65 -8.02 -20.04
C LYS A 182 10.06 -7.32 -18.75
N CYS A 183 11.07 -6.46 -18.84
CA CYS A 183 11.71 -5.74 -17.75
C CYS A 183 11.94 -4.27 -18.18
N PRO A 184 11.80 -3.28 -17.28
CA PRO A 184 12.07 -1.88 -17.61
C PRO A 184 13.56 -1.63 -17.88
N PHE A 185 13.84 -0.56 -18.64
CA PHE A 185 15.20 -0.06 -18.87
C PHE A 185 15.72 0.72 -17.67
N ASP A 186 14.88 1.62 -17.15
CA ASP A 186 15.15 2.48 -16.01
C ASP A 186 14.77 1.75 -14.71
N PRO A 187 15.69 1.66 -13.71
CA PRO A 187 15.40 0.98 -12.45
C PRO A 187 14.32 1.66 -11.60
N GLN A 188 14.10 2.96 -11.77
CA GLN A 188 13.09 3.72 -11.01
C GLN A 188 11.71 3.66 -11.68
N GLN A 189 11.62 3.13 -12.90
CA GLN A 189 10.35 3.05 -13.61
C GLN A 189 9.42 2.00 -12.97
N PRO A 190 8.16 2.38 -12.65
CA PRO A 190 7.15 1.42 -12.24
C PRO A 190 6.85 0.43 -13.36
N PHE A 191 6.78 -0.85 -13.01
CA PHE A 191 6.48 -1.94 -13.92
C PHE A 191 5.68 -2.98 -13.14
N ALA A 192 4.96 -3.84 -13.86
CA ALA A 192 4.26 -4.97 -13.26
C ALA A 192 4.49 -6.22 -14.11
N SER A 193 4.63 -7.38 -13.46
CA SER A 193 4.73 -8.66 -14.16
C SER A 193 4.07 -9.79 -13.38
N VAL A 194 3.58 -10.80 -14.09
CA VAL A 194 3.09 -12.06 -13.50
C VAL A 194 3.31 -13.21 -14.47
N MET A 195 3.68 -14.37 -13.94
CA MET A 195 3.79 -15.62 -14.71
C MET A 195 2.56 -16.50 -14.46
N THR A 196 1.95 -17.01 -15.53
CA THR A 196 0.90 -18.04 -15.45
C THR A 196 0.95 -18.90 -16.71
N ASP A 197 0.84 -20.21 -16.56
CA ASP A 197 0.93 -21.20 -17.64
C ASP A 197 2.18 -21.01 -18.53
N GLU A 198 3.34 -20.77 -17.91
CA GLU A 198 4.62 -20.50 -18.60
C GLU A 198 4.65 -19.20 -19.45
N TYR A 199 3.58 -18.42 -19.45
CA TYR A 199 3.51 -17.11 -20.08
C TYR A 199 3.84 -15.99 -19.08
N LEU A 200 4.73 -15.10 -19.49
CA LEU A 200 5.01 -13.87 -18.76
C LEU A 200 4.15 -12.73 -19.31
N TYR A 201 3.27 -12.22 -18.46
CA TYR A 201 2.54 -10.98 -18.70
C TYR A 201 3.31 -9.83 -18.06
N SER A 202 3.55 -8.76 -18.80
CA SER A 202 4.36 -7.63 -18.35
C SER A 202 3.81 -6.30 -18.86
N GLY A 203 3.70 -5.33 -17.95
CA GLY A 203 3.45 -3.93 -18.25
C GLY A 203 4.71 -3.12 -17.99
N THR A 204 5.32 -2.55 -19.02
CA THR A 204 6.57 -1.78 -18.90
C THR A 204 6.77 -0.81 -20.08
N ALA A 205 7.82 0.01 -20.02
CA ALA A 205 8.29 0.77 -21.19
C ALA A 205 8.85 -0.15 -22.28
N SER A 206 8.62 0.28 -23.51
CA SER A 206 9.06 -0.39 -24.72
C SER A 206 10.43 0.10 -25.24
N ASP A 207 10.88 1.24 -24.74
CA ASP A 207 12.06 1.97 -25.20
C ASP A 207 12.91 2.54 -24.05
N PHE A 208 14.12 2.96 -24.40
CA PHE A 208 15.11 3.51 -23.47
C PHE A 208 14.63 4.79 -22.77
N LEU A 209 13.84 5.62 -23.45
CA LEU A 209 13.36 6.90 -22.93
C LEU A 209 12.15 6.75 -21.99
N GLY A 210 11.55 5.57 -21.92
CA GLY A 210 10.37 5.33 -21.09
C GLY A 210 9.10 6.03 -21.59
N LYS A 211 9.08 6.48 -22.86
CA LYS A 211 7.96 7.26 -23.40
C LYS A 211 6.80 6.37 -23.83
N ASP A 212 7.12 5.29 -24.52
CA ASP A 212 6.14 4.37 -25.07
C ASP A 212 6.00 3.16 -24.15
N THR A 213 4.78 2.91 -23.70
CA THR A 213 4.47 1.87 -22.70
C THR A 213 3.58 0.81 -23.33
N ALA A 214 3.76 -0.44 -22.90
CA ALA A 214 2.99 -1.54 -23.44
C ALA A 214 2.70 -2.60 -22.38
N PHE A 215 1.52 -3.20 -22.48
CA PHE A 215 1.19 -4.43 -21.78
C PHE A 215 1.31 -5.61 -22.75
N THR A 216 2.12 -6.60 -22.39
CA THR A 216 2.53 -7.67 -23.31
C THR A 216 2.41 -9.05 -22.67
N ARG A 217 2.25 -10.07 -23.51
CA ARG A 217 2.46 -11.47 -23.17
C ARG A 217 3.62 -12.00 -23.99
N SER A 218 4.54 -12.67 -23.32
CA SER A 218 5.72 -13.30 -23.90
C SER A 218 5.93 -14.69 -23.28
N LEU A 219 6.95 -15.42 -23.76
CA LEU A 219 7.18 -16.82 -23.41
C LEU A 219 5.97 -17.70 -23.81
N GLY A 220 5.78 -18.81 -23.11
CA GLY A 220 4.77 -19.82 -23.35
C GLY A 220 5.39 -21.22 -23.53
N PRO A 221 4.55 -22.25 -23.71
CA PRO A 221 5.01 -23.56 -24.14
C PRO A 221 5.62 -23.51 -25.54
N THR A 222 6.62 -24.36 -25.82
CA THR A 222 7.36 -24.38 -27.09
C THR A 222 6.50 -24.45 -28.36
N HIS A 223 5.30 -25.03 -28.27
CA HIS A 223 4.35 -25.20 -29.37
C HIS A 223 3.31 -24.07 -29.47
N ASP A 224 3.27 -23.15 -28.50
CA ASP A 224 2.27 -22.07 -28.39
C ASP A 224 2.93 -20.73 -27.99
N HIS A 225 4.11 -20.46 -28.55
CA HIS A 225 4.80 -19.19 -28.39
C HIS A 225 4.09 -18.09 -29.17
N HIS A 226 3.26 -17.31 -28.47
CA HIS A 226 2.53 -16.18 -29.03
C HIS A 226 2.85 -14.89 -28.28
N TYR A 227 3.64 -14.04 -28.94
CA TYR A 227 3.93 -12.69 -28.48
C TYR A 227 2.74 -11.76 -28.79
N ILE A 228 2.19 -11.11 -27.77
CA ILE A 228 1.06 -10.19 -27.90
C ILE A 228 1.35 -8.90 -27.16
N ARG A 229 0.90 -7.77 -27.69
CA ARG A 229 1.06 -6.46 -27.05
C ARG A 229 -0.15 -5.54 -27.24
N THR A 230 -0.20 -4.47 -26.46
CA THR A 230 -1.09 -3.34 -26.74
C THR A 230 -0.72 -2.62 -28.04
N ASP A 231 -1.72 -2.07 -28.73
CA ASP A 231 -1.50 -1.22 -29.90
C ASP A 231 -0.88 0.12 -29.49
N ILE A 232 0.21 0.50 -30.15
CA ILE A 232 0.92 1.77 -29.93
C ILE A 232 0.46 2.88 -30.87
N SER A 233 -0.27 2.53 -31.93
CA SER A 233 -0.72 3.51 -32.93
C SER A 233 -1.85 4.40 -32.43
N GLU A 234 -2.50 4.03 -31.32
CA GLU A 234 -3.68 4.71 -30.80
C GLU A 234 -3.45 5.14 -29.34
N HIS A 235 -3.29 6.44 -29.09
CA HIS A 235 -3.04 6.97 -27.73
C HIS A 235 -4.14 6.65 -26.71
N HIS A 236 -5.33 6.27 -27.17
CA HIS A 236 -6.44 5.88 -26.31
C HIS A 236 -6.23 4.51 -25.62
N TRP A 237 -5.30 3.68 -26.09
CA TRP A 237 -5.00 2.39 -25.46
C TRP A 237 -4.21 2.56 -24.17
N LEU A 238 -3.02 3.16 -24.26
CA LEU A 238 -2.17 3.50 -23.12
C LEU A 238 -1.49 4.84 -23.41
N ASN A 239 -1.46 5.73 -22.42
CA ASN A 239 -0.82 7.04 -22.56
C ASN A 239 0.16 7.31 -21.42
N GLY A 240 1.43 6.95 -21.64
CA GLY A 240 2.49 7.07 -20.63
C GLY A 240 2.14 6.28 -19.35
N ALA A 241 1.68 5.04 -19.50
CA ALA A 241 1.20 4.21 -18.41
C ALA A 241 2.32 3.79 -17.47
N LYS A 242 2.13 4.00 -16.17
CA LYS A 242 2.98 3.49 -15.09
C LYS A 242 2.24 2.30 -14.44
N PHE A 243 2.73 1.10 -14.70
CA PHE A 243 2.12 -0.14 -14.21
C PHE A 243 2.49 -0.39 -12.75
N ILE A 244 1.51 -0.84 -11.98
CA ILE A 244 1.59 -1.00 -10.52
C ILE A 244 1.46 -2.47 -10.12
N GLY A 245 0.45 -3.19 -10.64
CA GLY A 245 0.22 -4.60 -10.32
C GLY A 245 -0.45 -5.35 -11.46
N THR A 246 -0.24 -6.66 -11.54
CA THR A 246 -0.87 -7.53 -12.54
C THR A 246 -1.15 -8.91 -11.94
N PHE A 247 -2.36 -9.42 -12.17
CA PHE A 247 -2.89 -10.58 -11.46
C PHE A 247 -3.77 -11.43 -12.39
N PRO A 248 -3.57 -12.76 -12.42
CA PRO A 248 -4.54 -13.67 -13.02
C PRO A 248 -5.75 -13.78 -12.09
N ILE A 249 -6.94 -13.46 -12.61
CA ILE A 249 -8.20 -13.62 -11.85
C ILE A 249 -9.21 -14.34 -12.76
N PRO A 250 -9.67 -15.53 -12.37
CA PRO A 250 -10.73 -16.22 -13.11
C PRO A 250 -12.04 -15.44 -13.00
N ASP A 251 -12.80 -15.35 -14.09
CA ASP A 251 -14.15 -14.74 -14.06
C ASP A 251 -15.25 -15.78 -13.79
N THR A 252 -15.06 -17.02 -14.26
CA THR A 252 -16.01 -18.12 -14.07
C THR A 252 -15.25 -19.39 -13.65
N TYR A 253 -15.93 -20.54 -13.58
CA TYR A 253 -15.28 -21.83 -13.39
C TYR A 253 -14.67 -22.40 -14.68
N ASN A 254 -14.96 -21.77 -15.83
CA ASN A 254 -14.43 -22.18 -17.12
C ASN A 254 -13.07 -21.48 -17.35
N PRO A 255 -11.96 -22.22 -17.51
CA PRO A 255 -10.64 -21.63 -17.76
C PRO A 255 -10.56 -20.76 -19.02
N ASP A 256 -11.44 -20.98 -19.99
CA ASP A 256 -11.53 -20.11 -21.19
C ASP A 256 -11.89 -18.66 -20.83
N ASP A 257 -12.53 -18.42 -19.68
CA ASP A 257 -12.93 -17.11 -19.21
C ASP A 257 -11.88 -16.41 -18.34
N ASP A 258 -10.75 -17.08 -18.08
CA ASP A 258 -9.66 -16.55 -17.28
C ASP A 258 -9.12 -15.26 -17.89
N LYS A 259 -8.90 -14.27 -17.02
CA LYS A 259 -8.40 -12.96 -17.42
C LYS A 259 -7.18 -12.57 -16.62
N ILE A 260 -6.35 -11.74 -17.25
CA ILE A 260 -5.29 -11.02 -16.56
C ILE A 260 -5.78 -9.60 -16.33
N TYR A 261 -5.89 -9.23 -15.06
CA TYR A 261 -6.20 -7.87 -14.63
C TYR A 261 -4.90 -7.16 -14.29
N PHE A 262 -4.77 -5.91 -14.71
CA PHE A 262 -3.60 -5.10 -14.42
C PHE A 262 -4.00 -3.68 -14.05
N PHE A 263 -3.24 -3.11 -13.12
CA PHE A 263 -3.54 -1.84 -12.49
C PHE A 263 -2.39 -0.88 -12.77
N PHE A 264 -2.76 0.33 -13.17
CA PHE A 264 -1.79 1.32 -13.63
C PHE A 264 -2.35 2.72 -13.49
N ARG A 265 -1.48 3.71 -13.62
CA ARG A 265 -1.88 5.11 -13.79
C ARG A 265 -1.33 5.64 -15.10
N GLU A 266 -2.08 6.51 -15.75
CA GLU A 266 -1.71 7.07 -17.05
C GLU A 266 -2.03 8.56 -17.10
N SER A 267 -1.43 9.27 -18.07
CA SER A 267 -1.80 10.65 -18.34
C SER A 267 -3.09 10.70 -19.15
N SER A 268 -4.00 11.60 -18.82
CA SER A 268 -5.16 11.94 -19.63
C SER A 268 -4.96 13.31 -20.27
N GLN A 269 -5.30 13.42 -21.55
CA GLN A 269 -5.42 14.70 -22.25
C GLN A 269 -6.90 14.95 -22.50
N GLU A 270 -7.53 15.76 -21.66
CA GLU A 270 -8.88 16.26 -21.89
C GLU A 270 -8.82 17.71 -22.38
N GLY A 271 -8.99 17.91 -23.69
CA GLY A 271 -9.21 19.24 -24.28
C GLY A 271 -8.04 20.23 -24.16
N SER A 272 -8.25 21.42 -24.71
CA SER A 272 -7.26 22.46 -25.06
C SER A 272 -6.48 23.13 -23.91
N THR A 273 -6.56 22.61 -22.68
CA THR A 273 -5.81 23.11 -21.53
C THR A 273 -4.55 22.28 -21.32
N SER A 274 -3.42 22.95 -21.10
CA SER A 274 -2.10 22.34 -20.84
C SER A 274 -2.01 21.48 -19.57
N ASP A 275 -3.12 21.26 -18.85
CA ASP A 275 -3.16 20.53 -17.59
C ASP A 275 -3.24 19.02 -17.86
N LYS A 276 -2.09 18.36 -17.75
CA LYS A 276 -1.98 16.90 -17.75
C LYS A 276 -2.60 16.37 -16.45
N THR A 277 -3.75 15.71 -16.54
CA THR A 277 -4.35 15.01 -15.41
C THR A 277 -3.85 13.57 -15.37
N ILE A 278 -3.54 13.05 -14.19
CA ILE A 278 -3.20 11.63 -14.01
C ILE A 278 -4.50 10.91 -13.66
N LEU A 279 -4.72 9.73 -14.23
CA LEU A 279 -5.86 8.88 -13.91
C LEU A 279 -5.38 7.48 -13.53
N SER A 280 -5.96 6.92 -12.47
CA SER A 280 -5.79 5.52 -12.11
C SER A 280 -6.74 4.61 -12.88
N ARG A 281 -6.26 3.45 -13.31
CA ARG A 281 -6.96 2.52 -14.21
C ARG A 281 -6.82 1.08 -13.75
N VAL A 282 -7.88 0.31 -14.04
CA VAL A 282 -7.82 -1.16 -14.14
C VAL A 282 -8.00 -1.54 -15.60
N GLY A 283 -7.12 -2.38 -16.11
CA GLY A 283 -7.19 -3.00 -17.42
C GLY A 283 -7.40 -4.50 -17.31
N ARG A 284 -7.97 -5.12 -18.35
CA ARG A 284 -8.08 -6.58 -18.44
C ARG A 284 -7.86 -7.09 -19.86
N VAL A 285 -7.35 -8.31 -19.98
CA VAL A 285 -7.27 -9.09 -21.22
C VAL A 285 -7.63 -10.55 -20.94
N CYS A 286 -8.13 -11.27 -21.95
CA CYS A 286 -8.36 -12.72 -21.85
C CYS A 286 -7.06 -13.49 -21.94
N LYS A 287 -6.91 -14.50 -21.07
CA LYS A 287 -5.71 -15.34 -21.02
C LYS A 287 -5.48 -16.12 -22.31
N ASN A 288 -6.55 -16.53 -22.98
CA ASN A 288 -6.54 -17.27 -24.25
C ASN A 288 -6.63 -16.37 -25.51
N ASP A 289 -6.43 -15.05 -25.38
CA ASP A 289 -6.36 -14.15 -26.55
C ASP A 289 -5.10 -14.46 -27.37
N VAL A 290 -5.23 -14.61 -28.68
CA VAL A 290 -4.14 -14.91 -29.62
C VAL A 290 -3.99 -13.88 -30.73
N GLY A 291 -4.62 -12.72 -30.55
CA GLY A 291 -4.70 -11.66 -31.55
C GLY A 291 -5.77 -11.90 -32.61
N GLY A 292 -5.91 -10.93 -33.52
CA GLY A 292 -6.88 -11.01 -34.61
C GLY A 292 -6.30 -11.62 -35.89
N GLN A 293 -7.18 -12.08 -36.77
CA GLN A 293 -6.79 -12.77 -38.02
C GLN A 293 -6.24 -11.81 -39.09
N ARG A 294 -6.90 -10.66 -39.30
CA ARG A 294 -6.57 -9.68 -40.36
C ARG A 294 -6.08 -8.34 -39.80
N SER A 295 -6.71 -7.89 -38.73
CA SER A 295 -6.36 -6.70 -37.97
C SER A 295 -6.02 -7.09 -36.54
N LEU A 296 -5.27 -6.24 -35.82
CA LEU A 296 -4.74 -6.55 -34.49
C LEU A 296 -3.95 -7.88 -34.46
N ILE A 297 -3.20 -8.19 -35.53
CA ILE A 297 -2.28 -9.33 -35.56
C ILE A 297 -1.22 -9.12 -34.47
N ASN A 298 -1.03 -10.12 -33.60
CA ASN A 298 -0.13 -10.07 -32.43
C ASN A 298 -0.42 -8.89 -31.48
N LYS A 299 -1.67 -8.42 -31.46
CA LYS A 299 -2.15 -7.38 -30.55
C LYS A 299 -3.38 -7.86 -29.82
N TRP A 300 -3.60 -7.37 -28.60
CA TRP A 300 -4.77 -7.76 -27.81
C TRP A 300 -6.08 -7.45 -28.54
N THR A 301 -6.99 -8.41 -28.62
CA THR A 301 -8.35 -8.24 -29.14
C THR A 301 -9.40 -8.20 -28.06
N THR A 302 -8.97 -8.33 -26.80
CA THR A 302 -9.82 -8.37 -25.61
C THR A 302 -9.46 -7.27 -24.59
N PHE A 303 -8.53 -6.38 -24.92
CA PHE A 303 -8.08 -5.31 -24.03
C PHE A 303 -9.18 -4.27 -23.79
N LEU A 304 -9.52 -4.08 -22.52
CA LEU A 304 -10.37 -2.99 -22.03
C LEU A 304 -9.77 -2.35 -20.79
N LYS A 305 -10.03 -1.07 -20.56
CA LYS A 305 -9.68 -0.34 -19.32
C LYS A 305 -10.82 0.50 -18.78
N ALA A 306 -10.85 0.68 -17.47
CA ALA A 306 -11.80 1.51 -16.74
C ALA A 306 -11.08 2.42 -15.74
N ARG A 307 -11.67 3.57 -15.38
CA ARG A 307 -11.14 4.46 -14.33
C ARG A 307 -11.40 3.86 -12.95
N LEU A 308 -10.40 3.90 -12.07
CA LEU A 308 -10.58 3.70 -10.63
C LEU A 308 -10.72 5.06 -9.95
N ILE A 309 -11.75 5.23 -9.12
CA ILE A 309 -12.00 6.45 -8.36
C ILE A 309 -11.65 6.21 -6.91
N CYS A 310 -10.75 7.01 -6.36
CA CYS A 310 -10.56 7.14 -4.91
C CYS A 310 -10.70 8.62 -4.54
N SER A 311 -11.85 9.01 -4.01
CA SER A 311 -12.14 10.41 -3.69
C SER A 311 -12.92 10.57 -2.39
N ILE A 312 -12.75 11.73 -1.75
CA ILE A 312 -13.55 12.15 -0.60
C ILE A 312 -14.58 13.16 -1.12
N PRO A 313 -15.88 12.88 -0.97
CA PRO A 313 -16.92 13.85 -1.33
C PRO A 313 -16.79 15.14 -0.51
N GLY A 314 -16.74 16.29 -1.19
CA GLY A 314 -16.71 17.60 -0.52
C GLY A 314 -18.10 18.08 -0.10
N SER A 315 -18.18 18.88 0.96
CA SER A 315 -19.44 19.51 1.40
C SER A 315 -20.06 20.41 0.32
N ASP A 316 -19.20 21.02 -0.50
CA ASP A 316 -19.58 22.00 -1.52
C ASP A 316 -19.76 21.33 -2.91
N GLY A 317 -19.80 20.00 -2.96
CA GLY A 317 -19.97 19.20 -4.17
C GLY A 317 -18.67 18.97 -4.98
N ALA A 318 -17.53 19.51 -4.54
CA ALA A 318 -16.23 19.26 -5.14
C ALA A 318 -15.49 18.12 -4.43
N ASP A 319 -15.32 17.00 -5.12
CA ASP A 319 -14.60 15.84 -4.60
C ASP A 319 -13.08 16.10 -4.54
N THR A 320 -12.44 15.61 -3.49
CA THR A 320 -10.97 15.56 -3.39
C THR A 320 -10.47 14.21 -3.90
N TYR A 321 -9.78 14.19 -5.04
CA TYR A 321 -9.29 12.97 -5.68
C TYR A 321 -7.88 12.59 -5.27
N PHE A 322 -7.65 11.28 -5.15
CA PHE A 322 -6.35 10.64 -5.04
C PHE A 322 -6.13 9.84 -6.32
N ASP A 323 -5.70 10.49 -7.39
CA ASP A 323 -5.61 9.86 -8.72
C ASP A 323 -4.29 9.13 -8.99
N GLU A 324 -3.29 9.21 -8.10
CA GLU A 324 -2.01 8.52 -8.27
C GLU A 324 -1.96 7.18 -7.52
N LEU A 325 -2.34 6.10 -8.20
CA LEU A 325 -2.15 4.73 -7.69
C LEU A 325 -0.66 4.43 -7.46
N GLN A 326 -0.33 3.95 -6.26
CA GLN A 326 1.02 3.55 -5.85
C GLN A 326 1.17 2.03 -5.70
N ASP A 327 0.16 1.35 -5.15
CA ASP A 327 0.23 -0.10 -4.89
C ASP A 327 -1.17 -0.76 -4.89
N ILE A 328 -1.21 -2.07 -5.16
CA ILE A 328 -2.42 -2.91 -5.16
C ILE A 328 -2.16 -4.21 -4.42
N TYR A 329 -3.02 -4.53 -3.46
CA TYR A 329 -3.04 -5.83 -2.79
C TYR A 329 -4.38 -6.54 -3.04
N LEU A 330 -4.31 -7.79 -3.48
CA LEU A 330 -5.49 -8.64 -3.63
C LEU A 330 -5.63 -9.50 -2.38
N LEU A 331 -6.60 -9.18 -1.53
CA LEU A 331 -6.93 -10.00 -0.37
C LEU A 331 -7.74 -11.22 -0.86
N PRO A 332 -7.21 -12.45 -0.72
CA PRO A 332 -7.92 -13.65 -1.14
C PRO A 332 -9.21 -13.83 -0.33
N THR A 333 -10.27 -14.31 -0.98
CA THR A 333 -11.48 -14.74 -0.30
C THR A 333 -11.67 -16.25 -0.49
N ARG A 334 -12.75 -16.81 0.07
CA ARG A 334 -13.10 -18.22 -0.18
C ARG A 334 -13.39 -18.51 -1.66
N ASP A 335 -13.71 -17.47 -2.44
CA ASP A 335 -13.91 -17.56 -3.87
C ASP A 335 -12.77 -16.83 -4.58
N GLU A 336 -11.85 -17.58 -5.18
CA GLU A 336 -10.66 -17.03 -5.88
C GLU A 336 -11.04 -16.10 -7.05
N ARG A 337 -12.28 -16.17 -7.55
CA ARG A 337 -12.80 -15.24 -8.56
C ARG A 337 -13.18 -13.89 -7.98
N ASN A 338 -13.32 -13.76 -6.66
CA ASN A 338 -13.76 -12.55 -5.99
C ASN A 338 -12.79 -12.15 -4.87
N PRO A 339 -11.50 -11.89 -5.17
CA PRO A 339 -10.61 -11.21 -4.22
C PRO A 339 -11.12 -9.79 -3.94
N VAL A 340 -10.79 -9.28 -2.75
CA VAL A 340 -11.03 -7.88 -2.39
C VAL A 340 -9.81 -7.08 -2.82
N VAL A 341 -10.01 -6.02 -3.61
CA VAL A 341 -8.91 -5.22 -4.18
C VAL A 341 -8.66 -4.01 -3.29
N TYR A 342 -7.53 -3.99 -2.60
CA TYR A 342 -7.03 -2.84 -1.87
C TYR A 342 -6.08 -2.03 -2.76
N GLY A 343 -6.26 -0.71 -2.82
CA GLY A 343 -5.36 0.18 -3.55
C GLY A 343 -4.90 1.37 -2.72
N VAL A 344 -3.60 1.66 -2.78
CA VAL A 344 -2.99 2.85 -2.19
C VAL A 344 -2.91 3.94 -3.25
N PHE A 345 -3.46 5.11 -2.93
CA PHE A 345 -3.50 6.26 -3.81
C PHE A 345 -2.89 7.49 -3.13
N THR A 346 -2.28 8.37 -3.92
CA THR A 346 -1.79 9.66 -3.47
C THR A 346 -2.39 10.80 -4.29
N THR A 347 -2.30 12.02 -3.73
CA THR A 347 -2.64 13.26 -4.43
C THR A 347 -1.60 13.58 -5.50
N THR A 348 -2.05 14.18 -6.61
CA THR A 348 -1.18 14.69 -7.70
C THR A 348 -0.47 15.99 -7.32
N SER A 349 -0.98 16.72 -6.33
CA SER A 349 -0.39 17.99 -5.90
C SER A 349 0.96 17.79 -5.22
N SER A 350 1.96 18.57 -5.62
CA SER A 350 3.25 18.64 -4.93
C SER A 350 3.16 19.33 -3.56
N ILE A 351 2.21 20.24 -3.39
CA ILE A 351 2.02 21.06 -2.19
C ILE A 351 1.18 20.29 -1.15
N PHE A 352 0.05 19.71 -1.58
CA PHE A 352 -0.83 18.96 -0.69
C PHE A 352 -0.44 17.49 -0.72
N LYS A 353 0.31 17.05 0.30
CA LYS A 353 0.60 15.62 0.51
C LYS A 353 -0.60 14.93 1.14
N GLY A 354 -1.25 14.08 0.36
CA GLY A 354 -2.34 13.23 0.81
C GLY A 354 -2.17 11.81 0.28
N SER A 355 -2.54 10.84 1.11
CA SER A 355 -2.62 9.42 0.77
C SER A 355 -3.94 8.83 1.23
N ALA A 356 -4.44 7.84 0.50
CA ALA A 356 -5.69 7.17 0.78
C ALA A 356 -5.60 5.68 0.43
N VAL A 357 -6.36 4.85 1.13
CA VAL A 357 -6.58 3.44 0.78
C VAL A 357 -8.04 3.29 0.40
N CYS A 358 -8.30 2.82 -0.82
CA CYS A 358 -9.64 2.51 -1.31
C CYS A 358 -9.78 1.01 -1.57
N VAL A 359 -10.97 0.47 -1.28
CA VAL A 359 -11.29 -0.95 -1.42
C VAL A 359 -12.34 -1.13 -2.50
N TYR A 360 -12.09 -2.04 -3.44
CA TYR A 360 -12.96 -2.32 -4.59
C TYR A 360 -13.35 -3.80 -4.61
N SER A 361 -14.58 -4.07 -5.09
CA SER A 361 -15.02 -5.44 -5.34
C SER A 361 -14.77 -5.84 -6.79
N MET A 362 -14.41 -7.10 -7.01
CA MET A 362 -14.31 -7.63 -8.37
C MET A 362 -15.66 -7.65 -9.10
N ALA A 363 -16.78 -7.73 -8.36
CA ALA A 363 -18.12 -7.63 -8.93
C ALA A 363 -18.36 -6.25 -9.58
N ASP A 364 -18.00 -5.16 -8.91
CA ASP A 364 -18.14 -3.80 -9.44
C ASP A 364 -17.22 -3.55 -10.63
N ILE A 365 -15.97 -4.04 -10.56
CA ILE A 365 -15.03 -3.98 -11.68
C ILE A 365 -15.61 -4.66 -12.92
N ARG A 366 -16.14 -5.89 -12.77
CA ARG A 366 -16.80 -6.62 -13.87
C ARG A 366 -18.06 -5.91 -14.37
N ALA A 367 -18.87 -5.36 -13.47
CA ALA A 367 -20.08 -4.62 -13.84
C ALA A 367 -19.74 -3.42 -14.74
N VAL A 368 -18.64 -2.72 -14.46
CA VAL A 368 -18.14 -1.63 -15.30
C VAL A 368 -17.67 -2.12 -16.67
N PHE A 369 -16.91 -3.22 -16.74
CA PHE A 369 -16.50 -3.80 -18.02
C PHE A 369 -17.67 -4.39 -18.83
N ASN A 370 -18.76 -4.76 -18.15
CA ASN A 370 -20.03 -5.14 -18.76
C ASN A 370 -20.96 -3.94 -18.98
N GLY A 371 -20.50 -2.72 -18.69
CA GLY A 371 -21.21 -1.46 -18.91
C GLY A 371 -20.94 -0.81 -20.28
N PRO A 372 -21.37 0.44 -20.48
CA PRO A 372 -21.20 1.12 -21.75
C PRO A 372 -19.73 1.49 -22.03
N TYR A 373 -19.34 1.44 -23.31
CA TYR A 373 -18.03 1.90 -23.78
C TYR A 373 -18.02 3.43 -23.87
N ALA A 374 -16.82 4.02 -23.72
CA ALA A 374 -16.60 5.43 -23.99
C ALA A 374 -16.30 5.66 -25.47
N HIS A 375 -16.76 6.78 -26.01
CA HIS A 375 -16.60 7.16 -27.42
C HIS A 375 -16.12 8.61 -27.56
N LYS A 376 -15.38 8.87 -28.64
CA LYS A 376 -15.00 10.20 -29.12
C LYS A 376 -15.19 10.25 -30.63
N GLU A 377 -15.85 11.29 -31.13
CA GLU A 377 -16.01 11.52 -32.58
C GLU A 377 -14.69 11.98 -33.22
N SER A 378 -13.90 12.79 -32.52
CA SER A 378 -12.55 13.18 -32.91
C SER A 378 -11.65 13.39 -31.68
N ALA A 379 -10.34 13.58 -31.88
CA ALA A 379 -9.38 13.75 -30.78
C ALA A 379 -9.75 14.89 -29.81
N ASP A 380 -10.30 15.99 -30.34
CA ASP A 380 -10.65 17.21 -29.61
C ASP A 380 -11.99 17.11 -28.86
N HIS A 381 -12.81 16.11 -29.17
CA HIS A 381 -14.08 15.89 -28.49
C HIS A 381 -13.87 15.27 -27.11
N ARG A 382 -14.82 15.55 -26.21
CA ARG A 382 -14.89 14.92 -24.89
C ARG A 382 -15.36 13.47 -25.01
N TRP A 383 -14.97 12.66 -24.04
CA TRP A 383 -15.50 11.32 -23.92
C TRP A 383 -17.00 11.35 -23.63
N VAL A 384 -17.78 10.64 -24.44
CA VAL A 384 -19.21 10.44 -24.23
C VAL A 384 -19.52 8.95 -24.12
N GLN A 385 -20.72 8.64 -23.63
CA GLN A 385 -21.20 7.27 -23.63
C GLN A 385 -21.48 6.83 -25.07
N TYR A 386 -20.97 5.69 -25.49
CA TYR A 386 -21.33 5.11 -26.78
C TYR A 386 -22.81 4.66 -26.77
N ASP A 387 -23.59 5.16 -27.71
CA ASP A 387 -25.03 4.92 -27.88
C ASP A 387 -25.36 4.07 -29.12
N GLY A 388 -24.37 3.77 -29.96
CA GLY A 388 -24.54 2.95 -31.15
C GLY A 388 -24.68 1.44 -30.87
N ARG A 389 -24.77 0.66 -31.94
CA ARG A 389 -24.89 -0.80 -31.86
C ARG A 389 -23.55 -1.44 -31.46
N ILE A 390 -23.55 -2.20 -30.38
CA ILE A 390 -22.42 -3.03 -29.96
C ILE A 390 -22.43 -4.33 -30.79
N PRO A 391 -21.32 -4.70 -31.46
CA PRO A 391 -21.24 -5.93 -32.26
C PRO A 391 -21.22 -7.18 -31.39
N TYR A 392 -21.45 -8.34 -32.02
CA TYR A 392 -21.46 -9.66 -31.36
C TYR A 392 -20.35 -10.58 -31.93
N PRO A 393 -19.63 -11.36 -31.08
CA PRO A 393 -19.70 -11.36 -29.62
C PRO A 393 -19.26 -10.01 -29.04
N ARG A 394 -19.68 -9.74 -27.81
CA ARG A 394 -19.39 -8.47 -27.16
C ARG A 394 -17.87 -8.21 -27.11
N PRO A 395 -17.37 -7.07 -27.60
CA PRO A 395 -15.95 -6.72 -27.53
C PRO A 395 -15.38 -6.82 -26.12
N GLY A 396 -14.31 -7.61 -25.93
CA GLY A 396 -13.71 -7.89 -24.62
C GLY A 396 -14.19 -9.19 -23.94
N THR A 397 -15.10 -9.94 -24.56
CA THR A 397 -15.43 -11.32 -24.15
C THR A 397 -14.35 -12.30 -24.58
N CYS A 398 -14.06 -13.30 -23.75
CA CYS A 398 -13.09 -14.35 -24.10
C CYS A 398 -13.72 -15.37 -25.05
N PRO A 399 -12.97 -15.89 -26.04
CA PRO A 399 -13.45 -16.98 -26.86
C PRO A 399 -13.68 -18.20 -25.97
N SER A 400 -14.89 -18.77 -26.02
CA SER A 400 -15.19 -20.02 -25.33
C SER A 400 -16.28 -20.80 -26.04
N LYS A 401 -16.09 -22.13 -26.05
CA LYS A 401 -17.02 -23.09 -26.65
C LYS A 401 -18.38 -23.14 -25.96
N THR A 402 -18.50 -22.61 -24.73
CA THR A 402 -19.75 -22.61 -23.96
C THR A 402 -20.76 -21.57 -24.45
N TYR A 403 -20.28 -20.43 -24.96
CA TYR A 403 -21.16 -19.33 -25.38
C TYR A 403 -21.45 -19.36 -26.88
N ASP A 404 -20.43 -19.67 -27.69
CA ASP A 404 -20.57 -19.78 -29.13
C ASP A 404 -19.64 -20.88 -29.68
N PRO A 405 -20.19 -22.00 -30.19
CA PRO A 405 -19.39 -23.12 -30.67
C PRO A 405 -18.59 -22.79 -31.94
N LEU A 406 -18.92 -21.71 -32.65
CA LEU A 406 -18.21 -21.25 -33.85
C LEU A 406 -16.96 -20.44 -33.50
N ILE A 407 -16.91 -19.81 -32.32
CA ILE A 407 -15.83 -18.92 -31.90
C ILE A 407 -14.93 -19.65 -30.91
N LYS A 408 -13.90 -20.31 -31.44
CA LYS A 408 -12.95 -21.11 -30.65
C LYS A 408 -11.70 -20.32 -30.30
N SER A 409 -11.41 -19.27 -31.07
CA SER A 409 -10.25 -18.41 -30.92
C SER A 409 -10.62 -16.97 -31.21
N THR A 410 -9.82 -16.02 -30.72
CA THR A 410 -9.97 -14.60 -31.06
C THR A 410 -9.73 -14.31 -32.55
N ARG A 411 -9.08 -15.23 -33.28
CA ARG A 411 -8.96 -15.18 -34.74
C ARG A 411 -10.28 -15.43 -35.47
N ASP A 412 -11.24 -16.06 -34.80
CA ASP A 412 -12.58 -16.31 -35.33
C ASP A 412 -13.52 -15.11 -35.09
N PHE A 413 -13.07 -14.07 -34.38
CA PHE A 413 -13.89 -12.88 -34.15
C PHE A 413 -14.18 -12.13 -35.46
N PRO A 414 -15.43 -11.72 -35.69
CA PRO A 414 -15.81 -10.88 -36.83
C PRO A 414 -15.02 -9.57 -36.93
N ASP A 415 -14.81 -9.09 -38.16
CA ASP A 415 -14.04 -7.88 -38.44
C ASP A 415 -14.64 -6.62 -37.76
N ASP A 416 -15.96 -6.55 -37.56
CA ASP A 416 -16.63 -5.44 -36.88
C ASP A 416 -16.35 -5.42 -35.37
N VAL A 417 -16.26 -6.58 -34.71
CA VAL A 417 -15.83 -6.72 -33.30
C VAL A 417 -14.39 -6.21 -33.13
N ILE A 418 -13.48 -6.65 -34.01
CA ILE A 418 -12.07 -6.22 -33.99
C ILE A 418 -11.93 -4.71 -34.26
N SER A 419 -12.68 -4.19 -35.25
CA SER A 419 -12.72 -2.77 -35.58
C SER A 419 -13.27 -1.93 -34.41
N PHE A 420 -14.27 -2.46 -33.71
CA PHE A 420 -14.88 -1.81 -32.55
C PHE A 420 -13.91 -1.70 -31.38
N ILE A 421 -13.31 -2.81 -30.95
CA ILE A 421 -12.45 -2.79 -29.76
C ILE A 421 -11.20 -1.95 -29.97
N LYS A 422 -10.68 -1.90 -31.20
CA LYS A 422 -9.54 -1.04 -31.56
C LYS A 422 -9.82 0.44 -31.25
N ARG A 423 -11.06 0.90 -31.48
CA ARG A 423 -11.49 2.29 -31.28
C ARG A 423 -12.10 2.56 -29.90
N HIS A 424 -12.56 1.52 -29.20
CA HIS A 424 -13.28 1.65 -27.92
C HIS A 424 -12.66 0.82 -26.78
N PRO A 425 -11.36 0.98 -26.47
CA PRO A 425 -10.73 0.24 -25.37
C PRO A 425 -11.13 0.76 -23.98
N VAL A 426 -11.83 1.89 -23.87
CA VAL A 426 -12.14 2.57 -22.60
C VAL A 426 -13.61 2.38 -22.23
N MET A 427 -13.87 2.01 -20.99
CA MET A 427 -15.23 1.98 -20.42
C MET A 427 -15.66 3.37 -19.99
N TYR A 428 -16.93 3.71 -20.21
CA TYR A 428 -17.47 5.03 -19.86
C TYR A 428 -17.68 5.20 -18.35
N LYS A 429 -18.16 4.14 -17.68
CA LYS A 429 -18.33 4.16 -16.23
C LYS A 429 -17.00 4.00 -15.51
N SER A 430 -16.90 4.63 -14.34
CA SER A 430 -15.79 4.45 -13.40
C SER A 430 -16.12 3.37 -12.37
N VAL A 431 -15.10 2.73 -11.84
CA VAL A 431 -15.19 1.83 -10.69
C VAL A 431 -15.03 2.68 -9.42
N TYR A 432 -16.03 2.59 -8.53
CA TYR A 432 -16.05 3.27 -7.24
C TYR A 432 -15.73 2.29 -6.11
N PRO A 433 -15.20 2.77 -4.97
CA PRO A 433 -14.88 1.92 -3.83
C PRO A 433 -16.17 1.46 -3.14
N VAL A 434 -16.11 0.31 -2.46
CA VAL A 434 -17.28 -0.37 -1.86
C VAL A 434 -18.05 0.54 -0.89
N VAL A 435 -17.33 1.37 -0.13
CA VAL A 435 -17.92 2.29 0.86
C VAL A 435 -18.14 3.71 0.33
N GLY A 436 -17.98 3.93 -0.98
CA GLY A 436 -18.15 5.24 -1.63
C GLY A 436 -17.01 6.24 -1.41
N GLY A 437 -16.01 5.91 -0.60
CA GLY A 437 -14.78 6.70 -0.41
C GLY A 437 -13.62 5.86 0.15
N PRO A 438 -12.53 6.48 0.61
CA PRO A 438 -11.41 5.78 1.22
C PRO A 438 -11.78 5.08 2.53
N THR A 439 -11.25 3.88 2.72
CA THR A 439 -11.28 3.12 3.98
C THR A 439 -10.17 3.57 4.95
N PHE A 440 -9.13 4.23 4.44
CA PHE A 440 -8.11 4.89 5.26
C PHE A 440 -7.61 6.16 4.56
N LYS A 441 -7.28 7.20 5.32
CA LYS A 441 -6.69 8.43 4.76
C LYS A 441 -5.67 9.09 5.68
N ARG A 442 -4.63 9.62 5.07
CA ARG A 442 -3.60 10.48 5.68
C ARG A 442 -3.43 11.74 4.85
N ILE A 443 -3.88 12.85 5.39
CA ILE A 443 -3.70 14.20 4.82
C ILE A 443 -2.91 15.03 5.82
N ASN A 444 -2.21 16.08 5.38
CA ASN A 444 -1.42 16.97 6.25
C ASN A 444 -0.37 16.24 7.11
N VAL A 445 0.29 15.24 6.53
CA VAL A 445 1.49 14.60 7.07
C VAL A 445 2.63 14.79 6.09
N ASP A 446 3.87 14.69 6.57
CA ASP A 446 5.08 14.95 5.79
C ASP A 446 5.50 13.78 4.89
N TYR A 447 4.84 12.62 5.02
CA TYR A 447 5.06 11.41 4.24
C TYR A 447 3.89 11.05 3.30
N ARG A 448 4.15 10.15 2.36
CA ARG A 448 3.14 9.50 1.51
C ARG A 448 3.18 7.98 1.71
N LEU A 449 2.02 7.35 1.55
CA LEU A 449 1.93 5.89 1.51
C LEU A 449 2.49 5.37 0.19
N THR A 450 3.22 4.25 0.23
CA THR A 450 3.88 3.66 -0.93
C THR A 450 3.49 2.22 -1.20
N GLN A 451 3.24 1.43 -0.15
CA GLN A 451 3.01 -0.02 -0.24
C GLN A 451 1.91 -0.46 0.73
N ILE A 452 1.23 -1.56 0.43
CA ILE A 452 0.21 -2.17 1.29
C ILE A 452 0.27 -3.70 1.24
N VAL A 453 0.17 -4.32 2.42
CA VAL A 453 -0.27 -5.71 2.54
C VAL A 453 -1.39 -5.79 3.57
N VAL A 454 -2.29 -6.75 3.41
CA VAL A 454 -3.46 -6.90 4.28
C VAL A 454 -3.55 -8.34 4.78
N ASP A 455 -3.70 -8.51 6.09
CA ASP A 455 -4.02 -9.80 6.70
C ASP A 455 -5.48 -9.82 7.14
N HIS A 456 -6.13 -10.99 6.99
CA HIS A 456 -7.49 -11.23 7.46
C HIS A 456 -7.43 -12.03 8.77
N VAL A 457 -7.48 -11.32 9.88
CA VAL A 457 -7.21 -11.85 11.22
C VAL A 457 -8.49 -12.26 11.92
N VAL A 458 -8.52 -13.48 12.45
CA VAL A 458 -9.60 -13.94 13.34
C VAL A 458 -9.31 -13.46 14.76
N ALA A 459 -10.26 -12.77 15.35
CA ALA A 459 -10.26 -12.29 16.74
C ALA A 459 -11.35 -13.00 17.56
N GLU A 460 -11.53 -12.61 18.82
CA GLU A 460 -12.57 -13.15 19.71
C GLU A 460 -13.99 -12.71 19.29
N ASP A 461 -14.13 -11.45 18.89
CA ASP A 461 -15.40 -10.78 18.57
C ASP A 461 -15.72 -10.77 17.06
N GLY A 462 -14.82 -11.26 16.21
CA GLY A 462 -15.05 -11.34 14.77
C GLY A 462 -13.80 -11.54 13.93
N GLN A 463 -13.85 -11.01 12.71
CA GLN A 463 -12.74 -11.02 11.78
C GLN A 463 -12.43 -9.59 11.37
N TYR A 464 -11.14 -9.28 11.22
CA TYR A 464 -10.67 -7.93 10.95
C TYR A 464 -9.60 -7.94 9.87
N ASP A 465 -9.71 -6.97 8.97
CA ASP A 465 -8.67 -6.70 7.98
C ASP A 465 -7.65 -5.75 8.60
N VAL A 466 -6.42 -6.24 8.77
CA VAL A 466 -5.29 -5.48 9.29
C VAL A 466 -4.38 -5.08 8.14
N MET A 467 -4.31 -3.78 7.88
CA MET A 467 -3.48 -3.18 6.84
C MET A 467 -2.11 -2.82 7.42
N PHE A 468 -1.05 -3.23 6.73
CA PHE A 468 0.32 -2.75 6.95
C PHE A 468 0.67 -1.83 5.79
N LEU A 469 0.86 -0.54 6.09
CA LEU A 469 1.05 0.51 5.09
C LEU A 469 2.47 1.06 5.17
N GLY A 470 3.25 0.89 4.10
CA GLY A 470 4.60 1.45 3.99
C GLY A 470 4.59 2.91 3.56
N THR A 471 5.64 3.66 3.89
CA THR A 471 5.78 5.09 3.56
C THR A 471 7.07 5.42 2.80
N ASP A 472 7.10 6.60 2.21
CA ASP A 472 8.28 7.19 1.55
C ASP A 472 9.39 7.65 2.52
N VAL A 473 9.16 7.53 3.84
CA VAL A 473 10.12 7.87 4.90
C VAL A 473 10.57 6.66 5.74
N GLY A 474 10.22 5.44 5.33
CA GLY A 474 10.73 4.22 5.98
C GLY A 474 9.95 3.78 7.21
N THR A 475 8.68 4.18 7.31
CA THR A 475 7.78 3.78 8.39
C THR A 475 6.70 2.82 7.90
N VAL A 476 6.27 1.91 8.78
CA VAL A 476 5.09 1.07 8.57
C VAL A 476 4.00 1.47 9.56
N LEU A 477 2.80 1.78 9.03
CA LEU A 477 1.60 1.95 9.83
C LEU A 477 0.85 0.62 9.90
N LYS A 478 0.52 0.17 11.10
CA LYS A 478 -0.40 -0.96 11.33
C LYS A 478 -1.79 -0.40 11.63
N VAL A 479 -2.75 -0.67 10.77
CA VAL A 479 -4.10 -0.07 10.83
C VAL A 479 -5.14 -1.17 10.77
N VAL A 480 -6.15 -1.10 11.64
CA VAL A 480 -7.32 -1.98 11.57
C VAL A 480 -8.55 -1.16 11.14
N SER A 481 -9.34 -1.74 10.23
CA SER A 481 -10.63 -1.18 9.83
C SER A 481 -11.75 -1.89 10.59
N ILE A 482 -12.50 -1.14 11.40
CA ILE A 482 -13.51 -1.68 12.32
C ILE A 482 -14.89 -1.22 11.87
N SER A 483 -15.75 -2.18 11.53
CA SER A 483 -17.15 -1.90 11.22
C SER A 483 -17.95 -1.74 12.51
N LYS A 484 -18.43 -0.51 12.78
CA LYS A 484 -19.33 -0.21 13.90
C LYS A 484 -20.80 -0.30 13.47
N GLU A 485 -21.68 -0.18 14.45
CA GLU A 485 -23.13 -0.12 14.22
C GLU A 485 -23.47 0.97 13.19
N LYS A 486 -24.48 0.70 12.34
CA LYS A 486 -24.89 1.54 11.19
C LYS A 486 -23.87 1.61 10.05
N TRP A 487 -23.00 0.60 9.89
CA TRP A 487 -22.01 0.50 8.80
C TRP A 487 -21.00 1.66 8.79
N LYS A 488 -20.80 2.31 9.94
CA LYS A 488 -19.78 3.34 10.09
C LYS A 488 -18.44 2.66 10.28
N MET A 489 -17.54 2.82 9.32
CA MET A 489 -16.17 2.36 9.44
C MET A 489 -15.39 3.28 10.38
N GLU A 490 -14.74 2.70 11.38
CA GLU A 490 -13.74 3.36 12.21
C GLU A 490 -12.36 2.85 11.82
N GLU A 491 -11.45 3.79 11.61
CA GLU A 491 -10.04 3.51 11.36
C GLU A 491 -9.27 3.64 12.67
N VAL A 492 -8.53 2.59 13.06
CA VAL A 492 -7.67 2.65 14.25
C VAL A 492 -6.23 2.38 13.83
N VAL A 493 -5.36 3.37 14.04
CA VAL A 493 -3.93 3.23 13.80
C VAL A 493 -3.29 2.67 15.07
N LEU A 494 -2.96 1.39 15.04
CA LEU A 494 -2.42 0.65 16.17
C LEU A 494 -0.96 1.05 16.43
N GLU A 495 -0.16 1.07 15.37
CA GLU A 495 1.30 1.23 15.49
C GLU A 495 1.86 2.07 14.33
N GLU A 496 2.87 2.89 14.63
CA GLU A 496 3.76 3.53 13.65
C GLU A 496 5.20 3.09 13.94
N LEU A 497 5.79 2.33 13.00
CA LEU A 497 7.03 1.58 13.20
C LEU A 497 8.14 2.13 12.29
N HIS A 498 9.25 2.58 12.88
CA HIS A 498 10.41 3.09 12.11
C HIS A 498 11.36 1.94 11.79
N ILE A 499 11.27 1.43 10.56
CA ILE A 499 11.89 0.15 10.18
C ILE A 499 13.39 0.27 9.95
N PHE A 500 13.82 1.40 9.41
CA PHE A 500 15.21 1.66 9.07
C PHE A 500 15.81 2.75 9.96
N LYS A 501 17.12 2.66 10.19
CA LYS A 501 17.87 3.65 10.98
C LYS A 501 17.81 5.05 10.36
N HIS A 502 17.81 5.12 9.04
CA HIS A 502 17.74 6.33 8.25
C HIS A 502 16.44 6.31 7.43
N SER A 503 15.89 7.49 7.15
CA SER A 503 14.69 7.62 6.31
C SER A 503 14.99 7.08 4.91
N SER A 504 14.29 6.01 4.52
CA SER A 504 14.43 5.37 3.22
C SER A 504 13.06 4.92 2.74
N VAL A 505 12.74 5.16 1.47
CA VAL A 505 11.45 4.79 0.91
C VAL A 505 11.24 3.27 0.98
N ILE A 506 10.07 2.85 1.46
CA ILE A 506 9.65 1.45 1.37
C ILE A 506 9.22 1.19 -0.07
N LEU A 507 9.99 0.33 -0.74
CA LEU A 507 9.83 -0.02 -2.15
C LEU A 507 8.98 -1.27 -2.36
N ASN A 508 8.93 -2.15 -1.36
CA ASN A 508 8.25 -3.43 -1.45
C ASN A 508 7.90 -3.98 -0.06
N MET A 509 6.78 -4.69 0.04
CA MET A 509 6.32 -5.35 1.27
C MET A 509 5.72 -6.72 0.93
N GLU A 510 6.14 -7.75 1.65
CA GLU A 510 5.71 -9.13 1.42
C GLU A 510 5.28 -9.80 2.73
N LEU A 511 4.10 -10.40 2.74
CA LEU A 511 3.47 -10.97 3.93
C LEU A 511 3.56 -12.50 3.93
N SER A 512 4.21 -13.09 4.95
CA SER A 512 4.12 -14.53 5.21
C SER A 512 3.17 -14.82 6.36
N LEU A 513 2.01 -15.37 6.03
CA LEU A 513 1.02 -15.79 7.01
C LEU A 513 1.47 -17.03 7.79
N LYS A 514 2.25 -17.93 7.17
CA LYS A 514 2.76 -19.13 7.88
C LYS A 514 3.82 -18.78 8.92
N GLN A 515 4.74 -17.87 8.59
CA GLN A 515 5.79 -17.44 9.53
C GLN A 515 5.33 -16.32 10.45
N GLN A 516 4.22 -15.65 10.11
CA GLN A 516 3.70 -14.48 10.82
C GLN A 516 4.74 -13.35 10.83
N GLN A 517 5.30 -13.11 9.64
CA GLN A 517 6.34 -12.12 9.39
C GLN A 517 5.98 -11.27 8.17
N LEU A 518 6.46 -10.04 8.20
CA LEU A 518 6.41 -9.06 7.12
C LEU A 518 7.84 -8.76 6.68
N TYR A 519 8.13 -8.91 5.39
CA TYR A 519 9.42 -8.56 4.81
C TYR A 519 9.32 -7.22 4.09
N ILE A 520 10.23 -6.30 4.41
CA ILE A 520 10.13 -4.90 4.00
C ILE A 520 11.42 -4.50 3.29
N GLY A 521 11.32 -4.20 2.01
CA GLY A 521 12.44 -3.77 1.16
C GLY A 521 12.50 -2.25 1.00
N SER A 522 13.70 -1.69 1.04
CA SER A 522 13.99 -0.27 0.80
C SER A 522 15.20 -0.11 -0.14
N ARG A 523 15.63 1.13 -0.38
CA ARG A 523 16.85 1.41 -1.15
C ARG A 523 18.11 0.88 -0.46
N ASP A 524 18.09 0.87 0.87
CA ASP A 524 19.31 0.70 1.68
C ASP A 524 19.33 -0.61 2.47
N GLY A 525 18.19 -1.30 2.59
CA GLY A 525 18.12 -2.56 3.31
C GLY A 525 16.81 -3.33 3.19
N LEU A 526 16.86 -4.57 3.66
CA LEU A 526 15.71 -5.43 3.90
C LEU A 526 15.52 -5.61 5.42
N ALA A 527 14.27 -5.64 5.88
CA ALA A 527 13.93 -5.96 7.26
C ALA A 527 12.86 -7.07 7.33
N GLN A 528 12.98 -7.95 8.32
CA GLN A 528 11.95 -8.92 8.72
C GLN A 528 11.28 -8.40 9.99
N LEU A 529 9.96 -8.25 9.98
CA LEU A 529 9.16 -7.65 11.05
C LEU A 529 8.06 -8.61 11.50
N SER A 530 7.92 -8.81 12.81
CA SER A 530 6.80 -9.59 13.37
C SER A 530 5.46 -8.87 13.16
N LEU A 531 4.40 -9.59 12.79
CA LEU A 531 3.05 -9.02 12.62
C LEU A 531 2.42 -8.55 13.94
N HIS A 532 2.87 -9.12 15.06
CA HIS A 532 2.36 -8.81 16.39
C HIS A 532 3.49 -8.74 17.42
N ARG A 533 3.30 -7.90 18.44
CA ARG A 533 4.27 -7.70 19.54
C ARG A 533 3.49 -7.42 20.83
N CYS A 534 2.61 -8.35 21.20
CA CYS A 534 1.58 -8.14 22.23
C CYS A 534 2.15 -7.70 23.59
N ASP A 535 3.33 -8.19 23.97
CA ASP A 535 4.01 -7.85 25.22
C ASP A 535 4.33 -6.35 25.36
N THR A 536 4.39 -5.62 24.23
CA THR A 536 4.68 -4.18 24.23
C THR A 536 3.51 -3.31 24.70
N TYR A 537 2.27 -3.80 24.60
CA TYR A 537 1.08 -3.02 24.97
C TYR A 537 1.02 -2.79 26.48
N GLY A 538 1.37 -3.80 27.27
CA GLY A 538 1.35 -3.69 28.71
C GLY A 538 1.35 -5.03 29.43
N LYS A 539 1.46 -4.92 30.75
CA LYS A 539 1.42 -6.08 31.66
C LYS A 539 0.05 -6.26 32.30
N ALA A 540 -0.86 -5.29 32.17
CA ALA A 540 -2.20 -5.36 32.70
C ALA A 540 -3.22 -5.79 31.64
N CYS A 541 -4.33 -6.40 32.07
CA CYS A 541 -5.45 -6.76 31.20
C CYS A 541 -6.00 -5.54 30.44
N ALA A 542 -6.16 -4.41 31.15
CA ALA A 542 -6.72 -3.19 30.58
C ALA A 542 -5.86 -2.65 29.42
N ASP A 543 -4.53 -2.64 29.57
CA ASP A 543 -3.59 -2.21 28.52
C ASP A 543 -3.74 -3.04 27.24
N CYS A 544 -3.88 -4.36 27.40
CA CYS A 544 -4.02 -5.31 26.31
C CYS A 544 -5.37 -5.16 25.60
N CYS A 545 -6.47 -4.99 26.36
CA CYS A 545 -7.80 -4.77 25.80
C CYS A 545 -7.87 -3.44 25.03
N LEU A 546 -7.36 -2.36 25.63
CA LEU A 546 -7.30 -1.04 25.00
C LEU A 546 -6.39 -1.00 23.76
N ALA A 547 -5.52 -1.99 23.57
CA ALA A 547 -4.70 -2.10 22.36
C ALA A 547 -5.55 -2.27 21.10
N ARG A 548 -6.71 -2.94 21.21
CA ARG A 548 -7.62 -3.23 20.08
C ARG A 548 -6.91 -3.92 18.90
N ASP A 549 -5.82 -4.63 19.17
CA ASP A 549 -5.03 -5.35 18.17
C ASP A 549 -5.62 -6.76 17.98
N PRO A 550 -6.15 -7.11 16.79
CA PRO A 550 -6.74 -8.43 16.54
C PRO A 550 -5.80 -9.60 16.81
N TYR A 551 -4.48 -9.38 16.73
CA TYR A 551 -3.50 -10.41 17.03
C TYR A 551 -3.27 -10.64 18.51
N CYS A 552 -3.74 -9.76 19.40
CA CYS A 552 -3.36 -9.74 20.82
C CYS A 552 -4.57 -9.87 21.75
N ALA A 553 -4.48 -10.77 22.71
CA ALA A 553 -5.50 -11.01 23.72
C ALA A 553 -4.86 -11.27 25.08
N TRP A 554 -5.49 -10.80 26.15
CA TRP A 554 -5.06 -11.12 27.51
C TRP A 554 -5.29 -12.60 27.79
N ASP A 555 -4.30 -13.31 28.32
CA ASP A 555 -4.38 -14.76 28.55
C ASP A 555 -4.63 -15.18 30.00
N GLY A 556 -4.84 -14.21 30.89
CA GLY A 556 -4.93 -14.40 32.32
C GLY A 556 -3.67 -13.97 33.06
N ASN A 557 -2.52 -13.88 32.38
CA ASN A 557 -1.24 -13.54 32.98
C ASN A 557 -0.47 -12.44 32.21
N ALA A 558 -0.55 -12.43 30.88
CA ALA A 558 0.12 -11.46 30.03
C ALA A 558 -0.70 -11.16 28.76
N CYS A 559 -0.36 -10.06 28.10
CA CYS A 559 -0.87 -9.75 26.77
C CYS A 559 -0.12 -10.59 25.74
N SER A 560 -0.73 -11.68 25.25
CA SER A 560 -0.08 -12.60 24.33
C SER A 560 -0.87 -12.75 23.03
N ARG A 561 -0.31 -13.47 22.06
CA ARG A 561 -0.97 -13.70 20.78
C ARG A 561 -2.32 -14.39 20.97
N TYR A 562 -3.35 -13.90 20.29
CA TYR A 562 -4.65 -14.55 20.20
C TYR A 562 -4.53 -15.89 19.46
N ALA A 563 -5.12 -16.93 20.07
CA ALA A 563 -5.26 -18.25 19.48
C ALA A 563 -6.67 -18.76 19.79
N PRO A 564 -7.42 -19.28 18.80
CA PRO A 564 -8.75 -19.84 19.04
C PRO A 564 -8.65 -21.04 19.99
N THR A 565 -9.34 -21.00 21.14
CA THR A 565 -9.36 -22.14 22.08
C THR A 565 -10.79 -22.56 22.43
N SER A 566 -10.96 -23.82 22.83
CA SER A 566 -12.24 -24.35 23.33
C SER A 566 -12.57 -23.87 24.76
N LYS A 567 -11.58 -23.38 25.52
CA LYS A 567 -11.76 -22.87 26.89
C LYS A 567 -11.83 -21.34 26.88
N ARG A 568 -13.01 -20.81 26.51
CA ARG A 568 -13.29 -19.36 26.39
C ARG A 568 -13.04 -18.51 27.64
N ARG A 569 -12.95 -19.11 28.84
CA ARG A 569 -13.00 -18.36 30.10
C ARG A 569 -11.71 -17.61 30.50
N ALA A 570 -10.60 -17.76 29.78
CA ALA A 570 -9.32 -17.16 30.16
C ALA A 570 -8.79 -16.11 29.18
N ARG A 571 -9.39 -15.96 27.99
CA ARG A 571 -8.96 -14.99 26.98
C ARG A 571 -9.90 -13.80 26.99
N ARG A 572 -9.34 -12.59 26.94
CA ARG A 572 -10.11 -11.33 26.91
C ARG A 572 -9.56 -10.44 25.81
N GLN A 573 -10.39 -10.14 24.84
CA GLN A 573 -10.09 -9.24 23.74
C GLN A 573 -11.37 -8.50 23.32
N ASP A 574 -11.25 -7.20 23.09
CA ASP A 574 -12.32 -6.40 22.49
C ASP A 574 -11.72 -5.46 21.45
N VAL A 575 -11.72 -5.90 20.20
CA VAL A 575 -11.23 -5.08 19.09
C VAL A 575 -12.26 -3.99 18.76
N LYS A 576 -13.55 -4.33 18.75
CA LYS A 576 -14.61 -3.44 18.28
C LYS A 576 -14.79 -2.18 19.12
N TYR A 577 -14.71 -2.27 20.44
CA TYR A 577 -14.93 -1.12 21.34
C TYR A 577 -13.70 -0.80 22.19
N GLY A 578 -12.89 -1.81 22.54
CA GLY A 578 -11.74 -1.65 23.42
C GLY A 578 -12.17 -1.30 24.85
N ASP A 579 -13.19 -1.97 25.37
CA ASP A 579 -13.74 -1.72 26.71
C ASP A 579 -13.10 -2.65 27.76
N PRO A 580 -12.11 -2.18 28.53
CA PRO A 580 -11.51 -3.00 29.56
C PRO A 580 -12.45 -3.24 30.75
N ILE A 581 -13.46 -2.39 31.00
CA ILE A 581 -14.33 -2.48 32.19
C ILE A 581 -15.17 -3.76 32.16
N THR A 582 -15.74 -4.08 30.99
CA THR A 582 -16.55 -5.29 30.83
C THR A 582 -15.70 -6.54 30.61
N GLN A 583 -14.48 -6.39 30.08
CA GLN A 583 -13.61 -7.51 29.73
C GLN A 583 -12.68 -7.95 30.87
N CYS A 584 -12.17 -7.02 31.67
CA CYS A 584 -11.19 -7.28 32.71
C CYS A 584 -11.84 -7.25 34.09
N TRP A 585 -12.10 -8.43 34.66
CA TRP A 585 -12.66 -8.57 36.01
C TRP A 585 -11.72 -8.08 37.12
N ASP A 586 -10.45 -7.91 36.79
CA ASP A 586 -9.46 -7.38 37.71
C ASP A 586 -9.65 -5.88 37.96
N ILE A 587 -10.53 -5.12 37.31
CA ILE A 587 -10.57 -3.65 37.54
C ILE A 587 -11.08 -3.30 38.95
N GLU A 588 -12.03 -4.03 39.52
CA GLU A 588 -12.49 -3.77 40.90
C GLU A 588 -11.47 -4.25 41.95
N ASP A 589 -10.80 -5.40 41.72
CA ASP A 589 -9.76 -5.90 42.63
C ASP A 589 -8.40 -5.19 42.43
N SER A 590 -8.06 -4.72 41.23
CA SER A 590 -6.81 -4.01 40.90
C SER A 590 -6.85 -2.53 41.30
N ILE A 591 -8.01 -1.88 41.33
CA ILE A 591 -8.14 -0.59 42.01
C ILE A 591 -7.85 -0.75 43.52
N SER A 592 -8.06 -1.95 44.09
CA SER A 592 -7.69 -2.26 45.48
C SER A 592 -6.31 -2.93 45.69
N HIS A 593 -5.72 -3.57 44.67
CA HIS A 593 -4.54 -4.44 44.82
C HIS A 593 -3.47 -4.37 43.71
N GLU A 594 -3.71 -3.73 42.56
CA GLU A 594 -2.58 -3.22 41.76
C GLU A 594 -2.22 -1.88 42.38
N ALA A 595 -1.24 -1.93 43.29
CA ALA A 595 -0.53 -0.74 43.73
C ALA A 595 -0.24 0.10 42.48
N ALA A 596 -0.88 1.28 42.36
CA ALA A 596 -0.28 2.36 41.61
C ALA A 596 1.20 2.35 42.00
N ASP A 597 2.15 2.23 41.05
CA ASP A 597 3.56 2.05 41.37
C ASP A 597 3.98 3.06 42.45
N GLU A 598 4.01 2.60 43.72
CA GLU A 598 4.19 3.47 44.87
C GLU A 598 5.69 3.69 44.99
N LYS A 599 6.16 4.72 44.28
CA LYS A 599 7.56 5.09 44.28
C LYS A 599 7.78 6.14 45.36
N VAL A 600 8.44 5.74 46.44
CA VAL A 600 8.93 6.68 47.45
C VAL A 600 10.07 7.49 46.82
N ILE A 601 9.89 8.81 46.76
CA ILE A 601 10.86 9.75 46.22
C ILE A 601 11.26 10.71 47.35
N PHE A 602 12.56 10.90 47.53
CA PHE A 602 13.08 11.83 48.53
C PHE A 602 13.37 13.17 47.85
N GLY A 603 12.65 14.21 48.27
CA GLY A 603 12.92 15.60 47.88
C GLY A 603 13.78 16.31 48.92
N ILE A 604 14.49 17.36 48.50
CA ILE A 604 15.19 18.27 49.42
C ILE A 604 14.26 19.44 49.68
N GLU A 605 14.11 19.83 50.95
CA GLU A 605 13.30 20.98 51.36
C GLU A 605 13.74 22.25 50.60
N PHE A 606 12.77 22.99 50.05
CA PHE A 606 12.99 24.19 49.21
C PHE A 606 13.62 23.94 47.83
N ASN A 607 13.59 22.71 47.32
CA ASN A 607 14.02 22.38 45.96
C ASN A 607 12.92 21.66 45.18
N SER A 608 12.88 21.85 43.87
CA SER A 608 11.89 21.22 43.02
C SER A 608 12.20 19.73 42.81
N THR A 609 11.22 18.86 43.04
CA THR A 609 11.34 17.42 42.77
C THR A 609 10.65 17.06 41.45
N PHE A 610 11.31 16.23 40.64
CA PHE A 610 10.85 15.83 39.31
C PHE A 610 10.11 14.49 39.37
N LEU A 611 8.84 14.49 38.96
CA LEU A 611 8.03 13.28 38.82
C LEU A 611 7.77 13.01 37.34
N GLU A 612 8.12 11.80 36.89
CA GLU A 612 7.99 11.38 35.50
C GLU A 612 6.83 10.39 35.34
N CYS A 613 5.95 10.67 34.37
CA CYS A 613 4.92 9.74 33.92
C CYS A 613 4.90 9.75 32.38
N ILE A 614 5.36 8.67 31.76
CA ILE A 614 5.35 8.52 30.30
C ILE A 614 4.26 7.50 29.94
N PRO A 615 3.17 7.92 29.28
CA PRO A 615 2.11 7.02 28.88
C PRO A 615 2.61 6.21 27.67
N LYS A 616 2.25 4.92 27.63
CA LYS A 616 2.60 4.08 26.48
C LYS A 616 1.85 4.50 25.21
N SER A 617 0.61 4.96 25.37
CA SER A 617 -0.22 5.40 24.26
C SER A 617 -0.06 6.89 23.99
N GLN A 618 0.14 7.25 22.72
CA GLN A 618 0.10 8.65 22.26
C GLN A 618 -1.33 9.24 22.28
N GLN A 619 -2.34 8.40 22.48
CA GLN A 619 -3.74 8.82 22.56
C GLN A 619 -4.17 9.08 24.02
N ALA A 620 -3.30 8.85 25.00
CA ALA A 620 -3.60 9.05 26.41
C ALA A 620 -3.35 10.49 26.86
N SER A 621 -4.25 11.02 27.70
CA SER A 621 -4.04 12.28 28.43
C SER A 621 -3.70 11.99 29.88
N ILE A 622 -2.65 12.61 30.40
CA ILE A 622 -2.21 12.44 31.80
C ILE A 622 -2.85 13.53 32.66
N LYS A 623 -3.27 13.15 33.86
CA LYS A 623 -3.73 14.07 34.90
C LYS A 623 -2.97 13.80 36.19
N TRP A 624 -2.53 14.86 36.85
CA TRP A 624 -1.79 14.78 38.11
C TRP A 624 -2.70 15.16 39.27
N TYR A 625 -2.60 14.40 40.35
CA TYR A 625 -3.34 14.62 41.57
C TYR A 625 -2.39 14.64 42.75
N ILE A 626 -2.58 15.59 43.67
CA ILE A 626 -1.84 15.64 44.94
C ILE A 626 -2.80 15.41 46.10
N GLN A 627 -2.35 14.63 47.08
CA GLN A 627 -3.04 14.46 48.35
C GLN A 627 -2.06 14.79 49.47
N ARG A 628 -2.37 15.82 50.26
CA ARG A 628 -1.52 16.23 51.38
C ARG A 628 -1.91 15.45 52.63
N SER A 629 -0.96 15.31 53.56
CA SER A 629 -1.20 14.62 54.83
C SER A 629 -2.33 15.31 55.60
N GLY A 630 -3.44 14.60 55.84
CA GLY A 630 -4.63 15.10 56.53
C GLY A 630 -5.81 15.49 55.63
N ASP A 631 -5.65 15.50 54.30
CA ASP A 631 -6.73 15.80 53.35
C ASP A 631 -7.48 14.53 52.91
N GLU A 632 -8.82 14.58 52.94
CA GLU A 632 -9.68 13.50 52.42
C GLU A 632 -9.79 13.51 50.89
N TYR A 633 -9.49 14.64 50.24
CA TYR A 633 -9.68 14.84 48.81
C TYR A 633 -8.35 15.04 48.09
N ARG A 634 -8.31 14.58 46.84
CA ARG A 634 -7.19 14.80 45.91
C ARG A 634 -7.42 16.09 45.13
N GLU A 635 -6.41 16.95 45.06
CA GLU A 635 -6.44 18.18 44.26
C GLU A 635 -5.80 17.92 42.89
N GLU A 636 -6.49 18.29 41.80
CA GLU A 636 -5.94 18.20 40.44
C GLU A 636 -4.92 19.32 40.21
N LEU A 637 -3.69 18.95 39.86
CA LEU A 637 -2.63 19.91 39.54
C LEU A 637 -2.77 20.36 38.07
N TYR A 638 -3.07 21.64 37.88
CA TYR A 638 -3.13 22.27 36.56
C TYR A 638 -1.72 22.68 36.11
N ILE A 639 -1.11 21.87 35.25
CA ILE A 639 0.21 22.16 34.67
C ILE A 639 0.00 22.96 33.37
N VAL A 640 0.78 24.03 33.19
CA VAL A 640 0.74 24.86 31.98
C VAL A 640 1.49 24.13 30.86
N GLN A 641 0.75 23.71 29.82
CA GLN A 641 1.18 22.96 28.63
C GLN A 641 1.58 21.50 28.86
N ASP A 642 1.41 20.69 27.80
CA ASP A 642 1.65 19.23 27.63
C ASP A 642 2.98 18.71 28.22
N MET A 643 3.16 18.80 29.54
CA MET A 643 4.34 18.29 30.22
C MET A 643 4.03 16.90 30.77
N GLN A 644 4.84 15.92 30.35
CA GLN A 644 4.92 14.57 30.93
C GLN A 644 5.48 14.56 32.37
N TYR A 645 5.61 15.75 32.96
CA TYR A 645 6.42 16.01 34.14
C TYR A 645 5.67 16.92 35.10
N CYS A 646 5.78 16.62 36.40
CA CYS A 646 5.28 17.50 37.46
C CYS A 646 6.45 17.99 38.31
N PHE A 647 6.47 19.29 38.61
CA PHE A 647 7.39 19.90 39.56
C PHE A 647 6.64 20.17 40.87
N LEU A 648 7.10 19.56 41.95
CA LEU A 648 6.65 19.88 43.30
C LEU A 648 7.66 20.84 43.92
N ASN A 649 7.21 22.05 44.28
CA ASN A 649 7.98 23.05 45.02
C ASN A 649 7.72 22.95 46.52
#